data_AF-A0A3M1CST0-F1
#
_entry.id   AF-A0A3M1CST0-F1
#
_cell.length_a   1.000
_cell.length_b   1.000
_cell.length_c   1.000
_cell.angle_alpha   90.00
_cell.angle_beta   90.00
_cell.angle_gamma   90.00
#
_symmetry.space_group_name_H-M   'P 1'
#
loop_
_entity.id
_entity.type
_entity.pdbx_description
1 polymer ?
#
loop_
_entity_poly.entity_id
_entity_poly.type
_entity_poly.pdbx_seq_one_letter_code
_entity_poly.pdbx_strand_id
1 'polypeptide(L)'
;MLDFYFPDRFSQFRSGHFPFLLGQAGALGVEARRLCCRVQPGRPSWQRYVIELEPEVERQLADQVADFSPTHVIVSEKLSPRLEGLVLSSSAARFDNLADSPPARIVGWSASELPLWLGLDHPVQPAGGRSIYDVAIPDYRCRCIGLKQGEPAPPVYVVAGPDCVYHRPLSRNRFFAAVPMDGKARRFGCSFCVGPPDLRPAFSSDPVELAAKQVIKASECGASCLDNRTFVISGAALLFRLEEFFRRLLDAGLPPSRFFFGARADELLRLGEAFERLAGRLEKAGHSLNLFNIGVENFSEPENERLNKGLSAETVMACHRMLVEMETRHPEAFRFRQWGGWGFVLFTPWTTLADLKTNLRYMRRLKGFGSEGFALGSKLQILEESAIACLARKDGLIRKTFRGFVRYDSGCIFRHDQRELPWRFKHRQTEHIYRFACRLNPVVELPERDSLSRDIGRMMEKARQIGLDALDVFEIALDEVARQPRFTRAERIVELVEARLDEMRRSRSSLAGQVRQATAADKGARKFGLVLRAAMDKGAFPEKTRLLSVARDTQVSRDQLVVTLGHGRRDYTFYLLRKRKGTMGFLESRRYLLRYAGKGRPTGPMEWMGMLVLAYAEKYLPDEDAAGWEERPVAVLSEAEVRNLAFPCAGR
;
A
#
# COMPACT_ATOMS: atom_id res chain seq x y z
N MET A 1 -29.49 12.48 11.96
CA MET A 1 -28.08 12.02 12.05
C MET A 1 -27.37 12.40 10.77
N LEU A 2 -26.25 13.13 10.84
CA LEU A 2 -25.48 13.60 9.69
C LEU A 2 -24.13 12.88 9.63
N ASP A 3 -23.97 12.08 8.59
CA ASP A 3 -22.79 11.25 8.35
C ASP A 3 -22.02 11.79 7.14
N PHE A 4 -20.71 11.56 7.11
CA PHE A 4 -19.83 12.12 6.09
C PHE A 4 -18.99 11.01 5.45
N TYR A 5 -19.19 10.83 4.14
CA TYR A 5 -18.40 9.89 3.37
C TYR A 5 -17.25 10.62 2.69
N PHE A 6 -16.04 10.12 2.95
CA PHE A 6 -14.85 10.53 2.21
C PHE A 6 -14.51 9.50 1.13
N PRO A 7 -14.28 9.91 -0.14
CA PRO A 7 -13.98 9.00 -1.25
C PRO A 7 -12.66 8.22 -1.10
N ASP A 8 -11.78 8.62 -0.19
CA ASP A 8 -10.64 7.83 0.25
C ASP A 8 -11.14 6.66 1.10
N ARG A 9 -10.95 5.44 0.58
CA ARG A 9 -11.68 4.22 0.93
C ARG A 9 -11.58 3.74 2.39
N PHE A 10 -10.89 4.45 3.28
CA PHE A 10 -10.49 3.96 4.60
C PHE A 10 -10.65 4.95 5.77
N SER A 11 -11.36 6.07 5.59
CA SER A 11 -11.41 7.17 6.58
C SER A 11 -12.70 7.28 7.43
N GLN A 12 -13.54 6.23 7.61
CA GLN A 12 -14.89 6.42 8.19
C GLN A 12 -15.19 5.61 9.47
N PHE A 13 -14.29 5.69 10.45
CA PHE A 13 -14.46 4.96 11.73
C PHE A 13 -15.76 5.32 12.48
N ARG A 14 -16.36 6.48 12.23
CA ARG A 14 -17.52 6.99 13.00
C ARG A 14 -18.88 6.71 12.37
N SER A 15 -18.93 6.31 11.09
CA SER A 15 -20.18 5.94 10.42
C SER A 15 -20.76 4.62 10.95
N GLY A 16 -19.94 3.78 11.61
CA GLY A 16 -20.35 2.47 12.15
C GLY A 16 -21.36 2.53 13.31
N HIS A 17 -21.50 3.66 13.99
CA HIS A 17 -22.43 3.82 15.13
C HIS A 17 -23.86 4.12 14.69
N PHE A 18 -24.01 4.83 13.58
CA PHE A 18 -25.28 5.39 13.16
C PHE A 18 -26.34 4.33 12.84
N PRO A 19 -26.02 3.16 12.27
CA PRO A 19 -27.02 2.11 12.11
C PRO A 19 -27.64 1.67 13.44
N PHE A 20 -26.85 1.53 14.49
CA PHE A 20 -27.34 1.13 15.81
C PHE A 20 -28.16 2.22 16.47
N LEU A 21 -27.75 3.48 16.32
CA LEU A 21 -28.52 4.62 16.81
C LEU A 21 -29.86 4.77 16.11
N LEU A 22 -29.88 4.61 14.80
CA LEU A 22 -31.12 4.69 14.02
C LEU A 22 -32.08 3.57 14.42
N GLY A 23 -31.55 2.35 14.55
CA GLY A 23 -32.33 1.20 15.02
C GLY A 23 -32.86 1.37 16.45
N GLN A 24 -32.05 1.92 17.35
CA GLN A 24 -32.49 2.19 18.73
C GLN A 24 -33.55 3.28 18.79
N ALA A 25 -33.39 4.38 18.04
CA ALA A 25 -34.41 5.42 17.95
C ALA A 25 -35.76 4.84 17.49
N GLY A 26 -35.74 3.99 16.45
CA GLY A 26 -36.94 3.29 15.99
C GLY A 26 -37.57 2.38 17.05
N ALA A 27 -36.75 1.64 17.82
CA ALA A 27 -37.23 0.81 18.92
C ALA A 27 -37.86 1.63 20.07
N LEU A 28 -37.43 2.88 20.24
CA LEU A 28 -38.00 3.84 21.20
C LEU A 28 -39.22 4.59 20.66
N GLY A 29 -39.66 4.30 19.43
CA GLY A 29 -40.76 5.03 18.78
C GLY A 29 -40.40 6.44 18.33
N VAL A 30 -39.10 6.77 18.25
CA VAL A 30 -38.62 8.09 17.83
C VAL A 30 -38.34 8.07 16.33
N GLU A 31 -38.99 8.96 15.59
CA GLU A 31 -38.68 9.16 14.17
C GLU A 31 -37.27 9.72 14.02
N ALA A 32 -36.46 9.07 13.18
CA ALA A 32 -35.09 9.48 12.92
C ALA A 32 -34.73 9.30 11.44
N ARG A 33 -33.92 10.22 10.92
CA ARG A 33 -33.36 10.15 9.56
C ARG A 33 -31.83 10.16 9.61
N ARG A 34 -31.20 9.37 8.74
CA ARG A 34 -29.76 9.38 8.48
C ARG A 34 -29.47 9.96 7.10
N LEU A 35 -28.71 11.05 7.08
CA LEU A 35 -28.23 11.71 5.87
C LEU A 35 -26.72 11.42 5.74
N CYS A 36 -26.29 10.96 4.58
CA CYS A 36 -24.88 10.69 4.26
C CYS A 36 -24.39 11.68 3.21
N CYS A 37 -23.54 12.62 3.62
CA CYS A 37 -23.05 13.70 2.78
C CYS A 37 -21.70 13.32 2.14
N ARG A 38 -21.60 13.47 0.83
CA ARG A 38 -20.34 13.31 0.10
C ARG A 38 -19.41 14.49 0.41
N VAL A 39 -18.23 14.20 0.94
CA VAL A 39 -17.14 15.17 1.11
C VAL A 39 -16.29 15.21 -0.16
N GLN A 40 -15.83 16.39 -0.56
CA GLN A 40 -14.96 16.51 -1.73
C GLN A 40 -13.64 15.72 -1.53
N PRO A 41 -13.21 14.94 -2.54
CA PRO A 41 -11.88 14.36 -2.54
C PRO A 41 -10.81 15.45 -2.67
N GLY A 42 -9.54 15.07 -2.48
CA GLY A 42 -8.41 15.97 -2.74
C GLY A 42 -8.18 17.01 -1.64
N ARG A 43 -9.05 17.09 -0.64
CA ARG A 43 -8.73 17.82 0.58
C ARG A 43 -7.53 17.15 1.24
N PRO A 44 -6.54 17.94 1.65
CA PRO A 44 -5.44 17.37 2.37
C PRO A 44 -5.85 16.90 3.77
N SER A 45 -5.22 15.86 4.29
CA SER A 45 -5.71 15.14 5.48
C SER A 45 -5.94 15.99 6.73
N TRP A 46 -5.06 16.94 7.02
CA TRP A 46 -5.22 17.84 8.16
C TRP A 46 -6.43 18.78 8.05
N GLN A 47 -7.01 18.93 6.85
CA GLN A 47 -8.26 19.65 6.60
C GLN A 47 -9.46 18.70 6.48
N ARG A 48 -9.25 17.38 6.36
CA ARG A 48 -10.35 16.41 6.20
C ARG A 48 -11.23 16.31 7.44
N TYR A 49 -10.65 16.52 8.62
CA TYR A 49 -11.37 16.35 9.88
C TYR A 49 -12.20 17.57 10.28
N VAL A 50 -12.21 18.64 9.48
CA VAL A 50 -13.20 19.73 9.59
C VAL A 50 -13.98 19.77 8.29
N ILE A 51 -15.26 19.39 8.36
CA ILE A 51 -16.11 19.24 7.20
C ILE A 51 -16.52 20.61 6.66
N GLU A 52 -16.24 20.79 5.38
CA GLU A 52 -16.88 21.79 4.53
C GLU A 52 -17.41 21.05 3.30
N LEU A 53 -18.54 21.51 2.78
CA LEU A 53 -19.20 20.90 1.63
C LEU A 53 -19.21 21.89 0.45
N GLU A 54 -19.46 21.37 -0.75
CA GLU A 54 -19.76 22.24 -1.89
C GLU A 54 -21.02 23.06 -1.58
N PRO A 55 -21.10 24.35 -1.99
CA PRO A 55 -22.26 25.19 -1.68
C PRO A 55 -23.61 24.59 -2.10
N GLU A 56 -23.64 23.80 -3.18
CA GLU A 56 -24.85 23.07 -3.59
C GLU A 56 -25.22 21.97 -2.59
N VAL A 57 -24.23 21.19 -2.13
CA VAL A 57 -24.42 20.12 -1.14
C VAL A 57 -24.78 20.71 0.22
N GLU A 58 -24.21 21.86 0.60
CA GLU A 58 -24.62 22.63 1.80
C GLU A 58 -26.10 23.01 1.75
N ARG A 59 -26.57 23.58 0.64
CA ARG A 59 -27.98 23.94 0.46
C ARG A 59 -28.88 22.72 0.53
N GLN A 60 -28.56 21.66 -0.20
CA GLN A 60 -29.33 20.41 -0.16
C GLN A 60 -29.40 19.84 1.27
N LEU A 61 -28.30 19.88 2.03
CA LEU A 61 -28.30 19.46 3.42
C LEU A 61 -29.19 20.35 4.30
N ALA A 62 -29.09 21.68 4.17
CA ALA A 62 -29.97 22.61 4.88
C ALA A 62 -31.45 22.34 4.60
N ASP A 63 -31.81 22.17 3.32
CA ASP A 63 -33.19 21.90 2.91
C ASP A 63 -33.70 20.59 3.52
N GLN A 64 -32.87 19.54 3.53
CA GLN A 64 -33.23 18.25 4.15
C GLN A 64 -33.36 18.32 5.67
N VAL A 65 -32.53 19.13 6.34
CA VAL A 65 -32.62 19.35 7.79
C VAL A 65 -33.88 20.17 8.12
N ALA A 66 -34.14 21.24 7.38
CA ALA A 66 -35.33 22.07 7.57
C ALA A 66 -36.64 21.30 7.31
N ASP A 67 -36.71 20.54 6.21
CA ASP A 67 -37.85 19.68 5.88
C ASP A 67 -38.18 18.67 6.98
N PHE A 68 -37.15 18.07 7.58
CA PHE A 68 -37.35 17.12 8.67
C PHE A 68 -37.68 17.82 10.01
N SER A 69 -37.27 19.07 10.19
CA SER A 69 -37.45 19.86 11.43
C SER A 69 -37.04 19.09 12.70
N PRO A 70 -35.77 18.61 12.79
CA PRO A 70 -35.34 17.77 13.90
C PRO A 70 -35.36 18.53 15.24
N THR A 71 -35.70 17.84 16.32
CA THR A 71 -35.45 18.31 17.70
C THR A 71 -34.02 18.06 18.14
N HIS A 72 -33.32 17.14 17.46
CA HIS A 72 -32.00 16.66 17.81
C HIS A 72 -31.17 16.38 16.55
N VAL A 73 -29.92 16.85 16.53
CA VAL A 73 -28.96 16.61 15.46
C VAL A 73 -27.69 16.03 16.06
N ILE A 74 -27.27 14.88 15.52
CA ILE A 74 -25.98 14.27 15.83
C ILE A 74 -25.13 14.21 14.56
N VAL A 75 -23.86 14.57 14.66
CA VAL A 75 -22.92 14.57 13.54
C VAL A 75 -21.72 13.68 13.81
N SER A 76 -21.22 12.97 12.79
CA SER A 76 -20.07 12.07 12.94
C SER A 76 -18.72 12.80 12.91
N GLU A 77 -18.64 13.96 12.26
CA GLU A 77 -17.41 14.72 12.05
C GLU A 77 -17.53 16.19 12.48
N LYS A 78 -16.40 16.82 12.79
CA LYS A 78 -16.37 18.24 13.17
C LYS A 78 -16.77 19.08 11.97
N LEU A 79 -17.79 19.91 12.11
CA LEU A 79 -18.23 20.82 11.06
C LEU A 79 -17.38 22.10 11.07
N SER A 80 -17.22 22.72 9.91
CA SER A 80 -16.75 24.11 9.85
C SER A 80 -17.77 25.05 10.50
N PRO A 81 -17.36 26.20 11.07
CA PRO A 81 -18.29 27.13 11.72
C PRO A 81 -19.44 27.57 10.80
N ARG A 82 -19.18 27.71 9.49
CA ARG A 82 -20.20 28.03 8.49
C ARG A 82 -21.25 26.92 8.37
N LEU A 83 -20.79 25.67 8.21
CA LEU A 83 -21.69 24.53 8.04
C LEU A 83 -22.46 24.21 9.33
N GLU A 84 -21.81 24.35 10.48
CA GLU A 84 -22.45 24.24 11.79
C GLU A 84 -23.54 25.31 11.96
N GLY A 85 -23.21 26.57 11.67
CA GLY A 85 -24.18 27.67 11.70
C GLY A 85 -25.37 27.45 10.76
N LEU A 86 -25.14 26.90 9.57
CA LEU A 86 -26.19 26.52 8.63
C LEU A 86 -27.12 25.46 9.24
N VAL A 87 -26.56 24.34 9.73
CA VAL A 87 -27.34 23.24 10.34
C VAL A 87 -28.14 23.72 11.57
N LEU A 88 -27.54 24.57 12.41
CA LEU A 88 -28.19 25.14 13.59
C LEU A 88 -29.23 26.21 13.23
N SER A 89 -29.03 27.00 12.17
CA SER A 89 -30.03 27.99 11.74
C SER A 89 -31.28 27.33 11.14
N SER A 90 -31.14 26.13 10.59
CA SER A 90 -32.23 25.35 10.02
C SER A 90 -33.06 24.57 11.05
N SER A 91 -32.67 24.55 12.33
CA SER A 91 -33.42 23.86 13.39
C SER A 91 -33.10 24.39 14.79
N ALA A 92 -34.09 24.53 15.67
CA ALA A 92 -33.85 24.79 17.09
C ALA A 92 -33.35 23.53 17.86
N ALA A 93 -32.65 22.64 17.16
CA ALA A 93 -32.31 21.32 17.65
C ALA A 93 -31.22 21.34 18.72
N ARG A 94 -31.27 20.38 19.64
CA ARG A 94 -30.08 20.01 20.42
C ARG A 94 -29.04 19.41 19.48
N PHE A 95 -27.82 19.90 19.56
CA PHE A 95 -26.74 19.50 18.67
C PHE A 95 -25.65 18.76 19.44
N ASP A 96 -25.24 17.58 18.95
CA ASP A 96 -24.11 16.83 19.47
C ASP A 96 -23.15 16.43 18.34
N ASN A 97 -21.86 16.54 18.62
CA ASN A 97 -20.80 16.25 17.68
C ASN A 97 -19.90 15.15 18.24
N LEU A 98 -20.00 13.96 17.63
CA LEU A 98 -19.20 12.82 18.05
C LEU A 98 -17.70 13.07 17.87
N ALA A 99 -17.28 13.96 16.96
CA ALA A 99 -15.88 14.32 16.79
C ALA A 99 -15.25 15.03 18.00
N ASP A 100 -16.08 15.69 18.81
CA ASP A 100 -15.68 16.42 20.00
C ASP A 100 -15.71 15.52 21.25
N SER A 101 -16.31 14.33 21.14
CA SER A 101 -16.33 13.33 22.20
C SER A 101 -15.04 12.50 22.23
N PRO A 102 -14.56 12.11 23.43
CA PRO A 102 -13.46 11.14 23.54
C PRO A 102 -13.79 9.86 22.77
N PRO A 103 -12.85 9.25 22.02
CA PRO A 103 -13.11 8.02 21.25
C PRO A 103 -13.74 6.88 22.06
N ALA A 104 -13.40 6.79 23.34
CA ALA A 104 -13.96 5.81 24.27
C ALA A 104 -15.48 6.01 24.49
N ARG A 105 -15.99 7.24 24.40
CA ARG A 105 -17.43 7.53 24.53
C ARG A 105 -18.19 7.16 23.26
N ILE A 106 -17.58 7.35 22.10
CA ILE A 106 -18.18 7.00 20.80
C ILE A 106 -18.33 5.46 20.69
N VAL A 107 -17.27 4.70 21.01
CA VAL A 107 -17.27 3.22 21.00
C VAL A 107 -18.02 2.61 22.17
N GLY A 108 -18.16 3.33 23.27
CA GLY A 108 -18.78 2.87 24.51
C GLY A 108 -20.19 3.37 24.75
N TRP A 109 -20.90 3.89 23.73
CA TRP A 109 -22.24 4.42 23.95
C TRP A 109 -23.15 3.36 24.56
N SER A 110 -23.55 3.62 25.80
CA SER A 110 -24.41 2.73 26.56
C SER A 110 -25.82 2.76 25.97
N ALA A 111 -26.54 1.66 26.09
CA ALA A 111 -27.93 1.59 25.68
C ALA A 111 -28.82 2.68 26.33
N SER A 112 -28.41 3.23 27.47
CA SER A 112 -29.13 4.29 28.18
C SER A 112 -28.85 5.71 27.68
N GLU A 113 -27.74 5.96 26.98
CA GLU A 113 -27.33 7.32 26.63
C GLU A 113 -28.27 7.99 25.61
N LEU A 114 -28.70 7.26 24.57
CA LEU A 114 -29.60 7.83 23.56
C LEU A 114 -30.97 8.25 24.16
N PRO A 115 -31.71 7.40 24.92
CA PRO A 115 -32.94 7.83 25.57
C PRO A 115 -32.78 9.07 26.47
N LEU A 116 -31.72 9.10 27.28
CA LEU A 116 -31.43 10.24 28.17
C LEU A 116 -31.16 11.52 27.38
N TRP A 117 -30.38 11.42 26.30
CA TRP A 117 -30.08 12.56 25.44
C TRP A 117 -31.33 13.11 24.74
N LEU A 118 -32.23 12.22 24.30
CA LEU A 118 -33.52 12.55 23.71
C LEU A 118 -34.53 13.12 24.72
N GLY A 119 -34.23 13.08 26.03
CA GLY A 119 -35.13 13.55 27.08
C GLY A 119 -36.36 12.67 27.29
N LEU A 120 -36.24 11.37 26.99
CA LEU A 120 -37.34 10.43 27.19
C LEU A 120 -37.40 9.99 28.66
N ASP A 121 -38.57 10.13 29.27
CA ASP A 121 -38.93 9.53 30.57
C ASP A 121 -39.17 8.03 30.41
N HIS A 122 -38.20 7.32 29.85
CA HIS A 122 -38.26 5.87 29.78
C HIS A 122 -37.81 5.33 31.14
N PRO A 123 -38.50 4.33 31.74
CA PRO A 123 -37.87 3.49 32.73
C PRO A 123 -36.80 2.70 31.98
N VAL A 124 -35.67 3.34 31.73
CA VAL A 124 -34.47 2.64 31.34
C VAL A 124 -34.20 1.81 32.57
N GLN A 125 -34.67 0.56 32.60
CA GLN A 125 -33.96 -0.42 33.40
C GLN A 125 -32.52 -0.22 32.95
N PRO A 126 -31.62 0.28 33.82
CA PRO A 126 -30.25 0.54 33.42
C PRO A 126 -29.83 -0.77 32.79
N ALA A 127 -29.49 -0.76 31.51
CA ALA A 127 -29.32 -1.99 30.75
C ALA A 127 -28.02 -2.68 31.21
N GLY A 128 -27.76 -2.80 32.52
CA GLY A 128 -26.54 -3.28 33.13
C GLY A 128 -25.27 -2.54 32.71
N GLY A 129 -25.36 -1.35 32.11
CA GLY A 129 -24.21 -0.75 31.43
C GLY A 129 -23.83 -1.42 30.09
N ARG A 130 -24.76 -2.16 29.46
CA ARG A 130 -24.58 -2.77 28.13
C ARG A 130 -24.46 -1.70 27.05
N SER A 131 -23.68 -2.03 26.03
CA SER A 131 -23.48 -1.16 24.88
C SER A 131 -24.71 -1.12 23.97
N ILE A 132 -24.89 -0.03 23.23
CA ILE A 132 -25.87 0.06 22.14
C ILE A 132 -25.71 -1.08 21.12
N TYR A 133 -24.48 -1.55 20.89
CA TYR A 133 -24.20 -2.67 19.98
C TYR A 133 -24.80 -4.00 20.46
N ASP A 134 -25.00 -4.14 21.78
CA ASP A 134 -25.54 -5.35 22.38
C ASP A 134 -27.07 -5.43 22.32
N VAL A 135 -27.74 -4.28 22.24
CA VAL A 135 -29.19 -4.20 22.40
C VAL A 135 -29.91 -3.79 21.11
N ALA A 136 -29.29 -2.94 20.29
CA ALA A 136 -29.94 -2.39 19.12
C ALA A 136 -29.87 -3.37 17.93
N ILE A 137 -30.95 -3.40 17.15
CA ILE A 137 -30.95 -3.99 15.81
C ILE A 137 -30.52 -2.88 14.84
N PRO A 138 -29.38 -3.01 14.13
CA PRO A 138 -28.89 -1.93 13.29
C PRO A 138 -29.82 -1.69 12.10
N ASP A 139 -30.05 -0.41 11.79
CA ASP A 139 -30.84 0.06 10.65
C ASP A 139 -29.94 0.79 9.64
N TYR A 140 -29.83 0.25 8.43
CA TYR A 140 -28.96 0.77 7.38
C TYR A 140 -29.64 1.73 6.40
N ARG A 141 -30.90 2.12 6.67
CA ARG A 141 -31.59 3.14 5.87
C ARG A 141 -30.82 4.45 5.92
N CYS A 142 -30.51 5.00 4.75
CA CYS A 142 -29.85 6.30 4.65
C CYS A 142 -30.10 6.95 3.29
N ARG A 143 -30.10 8.28 3.27
CA ARG A 143 -30.20 9.09 2.06
C ARG A 143 -28.87 9.77 1.80
N CYS A 144 -28.36 9.69 0.58
CA CYS A 144 -27.14 10.39 0.20
C CYS A 144 -27.43 11.82 -0.27
N ILE A 145 -26.53 12.74 0.06
CA ILE A 145 -26.54 14.14 -0.39
C ILE A 145 -25.25 14.41 -1.16
N GLY A 146 -25.38 14.92 -2.38
CA GLY A 146 -24.25 15.25 -3.25
C GLY A 146 -23.56 14.07 -3.94
N LEU A 147 -24.09 12.85 -3.89
CA LEU A 147 -23.54 11.72 -4.63
C LEU A 147 -23.84 11.89 -6.13
N LYS A 148 -22.80 11.96 -6.97
CA LYS A 148 -22.95 12.17 -8.41
C LYS A 148 -23.24 10.83 -9.12
N GLN A 149 -23.98 10.89 -10.22
CA GLN A 149 -24.24 9.71 -11.04
C GLN A 149 -22.92 9.07 -11.50
N GLY A 150 -22.80 7.75 -11.34
CA GLY A 150 -21.60 7.00 -11.73
C GLY A 150 -20.48 6.98 -10.69
N GLU A 151 -20.60 7.74 -9.58
CA GLU A 151 -19.66 7.59 -8.47
C GLU A 151 -19.95 6.33 -7.66
N PRO A 152 -18.90 5.62 -7.16
CA PRO A 152 -19.11 4.45 -6.33
C PRO A 152 -19.73 4.86 -4.99
N ALA A 153 -20.77 4.12 -4.61
CA ALA A 153 -21.38 4.25 -3.30
C ALA A 153 -20.37 3.90 -2.18
N PRO A 154 -20.50 4.53 -1.01
CA PRO A 154 -19.65 4.26 0.14
C PRO A 154 -19.80 2.84 0.67
N PRO A 155 -18.74 2.17 1.16
CA PRO A 155 -18.87 0.84 1.73
C PRO A 155 -19.60 0.89 3.08
N VAL A 156 -20.12 -0.26 3.50
CA VAL A 156 -20.68 -0.46 4.84
C VAL A 156 -19.54 -0.70 5.84
N TYR A 157 -19.46 0.11 6.89
CA TYR A 157 -18.55 -0.14 8.01
C TYR A 157 -19.20 -1.08 9.01
N VAL A 158 -18.49 -2.15 9.37
CA VAL A 158 -18.95 -3.20 10.28
C VAL A 158 -18.11 -3.17 11.54
N VAL A 159 -18.76 -3.02 12.70
CA VAL A 159 -18.11 -2.98 14.01
C VAL A 159 -18.05 -4.38 14.62
N ALA A 160 -16.86 -4.91 14.83
CA ALA A 160 -16.62 -6.21 15.48
C ALA A 160 -15.59 -6.12 16.62
N GLY A 161 -15.19 -4.90 17.01
CA GLY A 161 -14.27 -4.64 18.11
C GLY A 161 -13.07 -3.80 17.66
N PRO A 162 -12.02 -3.69 18.48
CA PRO A 162 -10.83 -2.91 18.14
C PRO A 162 -10.07 -3.49 16.94
N ASP A 163 -9.56 -2.62 16.05
CA ASP A 163 -8.79 -2.99 14.85
C ASP A 163 -7.48 -3.72 15.13
N CYS A 164 -7.02 -3.73 16.38
CA CYS A 164 -5.76 -4.35 16.77
C CYS A 164 -5.86 -4.83 18.22
N VAL A 165 -5.37 -6.04 18.48
CA VAL A 165 -5.30 -6.67 19.82
C VAL A 165 -3.85 -6.78 20.34
N TYR A 166 -2.91 -6.14 19.64
CA TYR A 166 -1.49 -6.21 19.98
C TYR A 166 -1.18 -5.46 21.28
N HIS A 167 -0.69 -6.21 22.27
CA HIS A 167 -0.57 -5.75 23.66
C HIS A 167 0.84 -5.96 24.26
N ARG A 168 1.89 -5.99 23.43
CA ARG A 168 3.28 -6.11 23.94
C ARG A 168 3.57 -4.95 24.91
N PRO A 169 3.97 -5.21 26.17
CA PRO A 169 4.28 -4.15 27.12
C PRO A 169 5.49 -3.31 26.70
N LEU A 170 5.40 -1.99 26.80
CA LEU A 170 6.52 -1.08 26.55
C LEU A 170 7.59 -1.16 27.65
N SER A 171 7.21 -1.56 28.87
CA SER A 171 8.16 -1.76 29.97
C SER A 171 9.21 -2.84 29.67
N ARG A 172 8.90 -3.78 28.76
CA ARG A 172 9.82 -4.85 28.31
C ARG A 172 10.65 -4.44 27.09
N ASN A 173 10.50 -3.20 26.61
CA ASN A 173 11.22 -2.69 25.46
C ASN A 173 12.40 -1.84 25.93
N ARG A 174 13.61 -2.12 25.44
CA ARG A 174 14.85 -1.46 25.92
C ARG A 174 14.85 0.06 25.74
N PHE A 175 14.12 0.58 24.75
CA PHE A 175 14.02 2.02 24.53
C PHE A 175 13.04 2.71 25.49
N PHE A 176 12.05 1.99 26.02
CA PHE A 176 10.98 2.55 26.84
C PHE A 176 11.06 2.19 28.32
N ALA A 177 11.87 1.20 28.71
CA ALA A 177 11.99 0.74 30.10
C ALA A 177 12.25 1.88 31.11
N ALA A 178 12.99 2.91 30.69
CA ALA A 178 13.31 4.10 31.49
C ALA A 178 12.72 5.39 30.89
N VAL A 179 11.59 5.33 30.19
CA VAL A 179 10.88 6.51 29.67
C VAL A 179 9.71 6.84 30.59
N PRO A 180 9.67 8.03 31.22
CA PRO A 180 8.51 8.44 32.00
C PRO A 180 7.31 8.66 31.07
N MET A 181 6.20 7.99 31.37
CA MET A 181 4.94 8.11 30.63
C MET A 181 4.01 9.06 31.37
N ASP A 182 3.48 10.07 30.68
CA ASP A 182 2.66 11.15 31.23
C ASP A 182 1.18 10.77 31.46
N GLY A 183 0.86 9.47 31.47
CA GLY A 183 -0.49 8.94 31.65
C GLY A 183 -1.39 9.06 30.42
N LYS A 184 -1.05 9.87 29.42
CA LYS A 184 -1.78 9.96 28.14
C LYS A 184 -1.40 8.83 27.19
N ALA A 185 -0.12 8.46 27.20
CA ALA A 185 0.40 7.37 26.39
C ALA A 185 -0.01 5.99 26.90
N ARG A 186 -0.43 5.12 25.97
CA ARG A 186 -0.61 3.69 26.26
C ARG A 186 0.72 3.05 26.64
N ARG A 187 0.68 2.10 27.57
CA ARG A 187 1.86 1.39 28.09
C ARG A 187 2.16 0.08 27.36
N PHE A 188 1.47 -0.20 26.26
CA PHE A 188 1.59 -1.41 25.46
C PHE A 188 1.29 -1.13 23.99
N GLY A 189 1.51 -2.13 23.14
CA GLY A 189 1.20 -2.07 21.71
C GLY A 189 2.24 -1.28 20.93
N CYS A 190 1.93 -0.91 19.68
CA CYS A 190 2.83 -0.08 18.87
C CYS A 190 3.02 1.29 19.54
N SER A 191 4.26 1.75 19.69
CA SER A 191 4.57 2.95 20.47
C SER A 191 4.05 4.27 19.86
N PHE A 192 3.77 4.25 18.55
CA PHE A 192 3.25 5.40 17.79
C PHE A 192 1.72 5.42 17.68
N CYS A 193 1.05 4.31 17.97
CA CYS A 193 -0.41 4.24 17.88
C CYS A 193 -1.05 4.86 19.12
N VAL A 194 -1.94 5.82 18.90
CA VAL A 194 -2.86 6.34 19.91
C VAL A 194 -4.10 5.45 20.02
N GLY A 195 -4.86 5.56 21.11
CA GLY A 195 -6.08 4.79 21.31
C GLY A 195 -6.47 4.64 22.78
N PRO A 196 -7.57 3.92 23.07
CA PRO A 196 -8.00 3.67 24.43
C PRO A 196 -6.95 2.89 25.21
N PRO A 197 -6.83 3.10 26.54
CA PRO A 197 -5.91 2.37 27.40
C PRO A 197 -6.28 0.88 27.54
N ASP A 198 -7.45 0.49 27.04
CA ASP A 198 -7.96 -0.88 27.03
C ASP A 198 -8.40 -1.25 25.61
N LEU A 199 -7.98 -2.44 25.15
CA LEU A 199 -8.32 -3.00 23.84
C LEU A 199 -9.41 -4.08 23.93
N ARG A 200 -10.07 -4.23 25.08
CA ARG A 200 -11.29 -5.04 25.18
C ARG A 200 -12.43 -4.35 24.44
N PRO A 201 -13.31 -5.09 23.75
CA PRO A 201 -14.53 -4.53 23.19
C PRO A 201 -15.36 -3.84 24.28
N ALA A 202 -16.01 -2.72 23.93
CA ALA A 202 -16.92 -2.02 24.82
C ALA A 202 -18.31 -2.69 24.90
N PHE A 203 -18.47 -3.86 24.28
CA PHE A 203 -19.71 -4.60 24.15
C PHE A 203 -19.50 -6.07 24.57
N SER A 204 -20.58 -6.74 24.92
CA SER A 204 -20.60 -8.13 25.40
C SER A 204 -20.93 -9.15 24.31
N SER A 205 -21.49 -8.69 23.19
CA SER A 205 -21.84 -9.52 22.04
C SER A 205 -20.63 -10.23 21.46
N ASP A 206 -20.86 -11.46 20.99
CA ASP A 206 -19.85 -12.20 20.24
C ASP A 206 -19.46 -11.42 18.97
N PRO A 207 -18.16 -11.17 18.71
CA PRO A 207 -17.72 -10.40 17.53
C PRO A 207 -18.19 -10.97 16.19
N VAL A 208 -18.30 -12.30 16.07
CA VAL A 208 -18.75 -12.97 14.84
C VAL A 208 -20.24 -12.73 14.64
N GLU A 209 -21.03 -12.90 15.70
CA GLU A 209 -22.47 -12.65 15.67
C GLU A 209 -22.79 -11.19 15.36
N LEU A 210 -22.12 -10.26 16.05
CA LEU A 210 -22.30 -8.83 15.86
C LEU A 210 -21.97 -8.39 14.42
N ALA A 211 -20.86 -8.88 13.86
CA ALA A 211 -20.48 -8.58 12.49
C ALA A 211 -21.44 -9.20 11.47
N ALA A 212 -21.82 -10.47 11.64
CA ALA A 212 -22.74 -11.14 10.74
C ALA A 212 -24.11 -10.46 10.71
N LYS A 213 -24.64 -10.08 11.89
CA LYS A 213 -25.89 -9.33 12.03
C LYS A 213 -25.88 -8.04 11.20
N GLN A 214 -24.79 -7.28 11.29
CA GLN A 214 -24.60 -6.03 10.54
C GLN A 214 -24.56 -6.27 9.02
N VAL A 215 -23.76 -7.23 8.57
CA VAL A 215 -23.62 -7.56 7.14
C VAL A 215 -24.95 -8.00 6.55
N ILE A 216 -25.67 -8.91 7.23
CA ILE A 216 -26.98 -9.40 6.78
C ILE A 216 -27.98 -8.25 6.72
N LYS A 217 -28.11 -7.45 7.80
CA LYS A 217 -29.05 -6.33 7.85
C LYS A 217 -28.76 -5.25 6.80
N ALA A 218 -27.48 -4.98 6.52
CA ALA A 218 -27.10 -4.06 5.46
C ALA A 218 -27.45 -4.61 4.07
N SER A 219 -27.20 -5.90 3.83
CA SER A 219 -27.52 -6.56 2.55
C SER A 219 -29.03 -6.64 2.28
N GLU A 220 -29.85 -6.78 3.32
CA GLU A 220 -31.32 -6.78 3.24
C GLU A 220 -31.91 -5.38 2.99
N CYS A 221 -31.14 -4.32 3.27
CA CYS A 221 -31.64 -2.95 3.23
C CYS A 221 -31.65 -2.39 1.79
N GLY A 222 -32.80 -2.45 1.13
CA GLY A 222 -33.00 -1.85 -0.20
C GLY A 222 -33.06 -0.31 -0.23
N ALA A 223 -33.30 0.34 0.91
CA ALA A 223 -33.42 1.80 1.03
C ALA A 223 -32.14 2.45 1.60
N SER A 224 -30.98 2.06 1.08
CA SER A 224 -29.67 2.59 1.49
C SER A 224 -28.94 3.16 0.29
N CYS A 225 -28.20 4.25 0.50
CA CYS A 225 -27.27 4.77 -0.50
C CYS A 225 -25.84 4.21 -0.36
N LEU A 226 -25.63 3.26 0.56
CA LEU A 226 -24.35 2.55 0.73
C LEU A 226 -24.21 1.41 -0.29
N ASP A 227 -22.97 1.05 -0.63
CA ASP A 227 -22.64 -0.19 -1.32
C ASP A 227 -22.82 -1.36 -0.34
N ASN A 228 -24.03 -1.91 -0.32
CA ASN A 228 -24.42 -3.04 0.52
C ASN A 228 -23.78 -4.39 0.12
N ARG A 229 -22.79 -4.37 -0.78
CA ARG A 229 -21.95 -5.53 -1.14
C ARG A 229 -20.49 -5.32 -0.77
N THR A 230 -20.14 -4.18 -0.19
CA THR A 230 -18.75 -3.89 0.20
C THR A 230 -18.70 -3.55 1.67
N PHE A 231 -17.96 -4.34 2.43
CA PHE A 231 -17.89 -4.27 3.88
C PHE A 231 -16.47 -3.98 4.34
N VAL A 232 -16.28 -2.90 5.09
CA VAL A 232 -15.02 -2.60 5.79
C VAL A 232 -15.17 -3.07 7.23
N ILE A 233 -14.41 -4.10 7.59
CA ILE A 233 -14.57 -4.80 8.86
C ILE A 233 -13.55 -4.26 9.86
N SER A 234 -14.05 -3.70 10.96
CA SER A 234 -13.25 -3.28 12.13
C SER A 234 -13.34 -4.36 13.20
N GLY A 235 -12.20 -4.88 13.67
CA GLY A 235 -12.17 -5.89 14.74
C GLY A 235 -11.19 -7.03 14.51
N ALA A 236 -10.02 -6.95 15.13
CA ALA A 236 -8.98 -7.97 14.99
C ALA A 236 -9.38 -9.34 15.58
N ALA A 237 -10.23 -9.37 16.60
CA ALA A 237 -10.72 -10.64 17.17
C ALA A 237 -11.52 -11.48 16.14
N LEU A 238 -12.29 -10.81 15.28
CA LEU A 238 -13.04 -11.46 14.21
C LEU A 238 -12.14 -12.09 13.16
N LEU A 239 -10.97 -11.48 12.89
CA LEU A 239 -9.98 -12.01 11.95
C LEU A 239 -9.48 -13.42 12.36
N PHE A 240 -9.42 -13.71 13.66
CA PHE A 240 -9.05 -15.05 14.15
C PHE A 240 -10.19 -16.07 14.07
N ARG A 241 -11.40 -15.63 13.70
CA ARG A 241 -12.61 -16.46 13.60
C ARG A 241 -13.29 -16.33 12.23
N LEU A 242 -12.49 -16.06 11.18
CA LEU A 242 -12.99 -15.87 9.82
C LEU A 242 -13.80 -17.05 9.30
N GLU A 243 -13.43 -18.28 9.64
CA GLU A 243 -14.16 -19.46 9.18
C GLU A 243 -15.60 -19.50 9.72
N GLU A 244 -15.78 -19.17 10.99
CA GLU A 244 -17.10 -19.08 11.59
C GLU A 244 -17.91 -17.93 11.00
N PHE A 245 -17.28 -16.77 10.82
CA PHE A 245 -17.89 -15.60 10.20
C PHE A 245 -18.41 -15.90 8.80
N PHE A 246 -17.54 -16.37 7.91
CA PHE A 246 -17.93 -16.66 6.54
C PHE A 246 -18.88 -17.84 6.43
N ARG A 247 -18.82 -18.83 7.33
CA ARG A 247 -19.84 -19.88 7.38
C ARG A 247 -21.23 -19.26 7.59
N ARG A 248 -21.40 -18.37 8.57
CA ARG A 248 -22.69 -17.70 8.80
C ARG A 248 -23.15 -16.88 7.59
N LEU A 249 -22.24 -16.16 6.93
CA LEU A 249 -22.57 -15.37 5.75
C LEU A 249 -23.00 -16.24 4.56
N LEU A 250 -22.31 -17.36 4.35
CA LEU A 250 -22.64 -18.32 3.30
C LEU A 250 -23.98 -19.02 3.59
N ASP A 251 -24.22 -19.41 4.85
CA ASP A 251 -25.48 -20.00 5.29
C ASP A 251 -26.66 -19.02 5.11
N ALA A 252 -26.41 -17.71 5.23
CA ALA A 252 -27.39 -16.66 4.98
C ALA A 252 -27.66 -16.36 3.50
N GLY A 253 -26.89 -16.96 2.56
CA GLY A 253 -27.14 -16.82 1.12
C GLY A 253 -26.93 -15.40 0.58
N LEU A 254 -25.94 -14.67 1.09
CA LEU A 254 -25.67 -13.29 0.66
C LEU A 254 -25.29 -13.19 -0.82
N PRO A 255 -25.58 -12.05 -1.50
CA PRO A 255 -25.07 -11.79 -2.84
C PRO A 255 -23.53 -11.70 -2.85
N PRO A 256 -22.88 -11.90 -4.02
CA PRO A 256 -21.45 -11.67 -4.20
C PRO A 256 -21.00 -10.34 -3.57
N SER A 257 -19.99 -10.42 -2.70
CA SER A 257 -19.65 -9.35 -1.75
C SER A 257 -18.14 -9.27 -1.52
N ARG A 258 -17.66 -8.09 -1.10
CA ARG A 258 -16.25 -7.78 -0.86
C ARG A 258 -16.05 -7.42 0.60
N PHE A 259 -15.15 -8.11 1.28
CA PHE A 259 -14.88 -7.94 2.71
C PHE A 259 -13.45 -7.44 2.89
N PHE A 260 -13.30 -6.26 3.49
CA PHE A 260 -12.02 -5.61 3.70
C PHE A 260 -11.57 -5.75 5.14
N PHE A 261 -10.36 -6.27 5.35
CA PHE A 261 -9.74 -6.42 6.67
C PHE A 261 -8.37 -5.74 6.75
N GLY A 262 -8.16 -5.01 7.84
CA GLY A 262 -6.84 -4.61 8.32
C GLY A 262 -6.26 -5.68 9.24
N ALA A 263 -4.95 -5.91 9.19
CA ALA A 263 -4.30 -6.94 10.00
C ALA A 263 -2.81 -6.70 10.20
N ARG A 264 -2.20 -7.35 11.20
CA ARG A 264 -0.74 -7.42 11.30
C ARG A 264 -0.17 -8.60 10.51
N ALA A 265 1.07 -8.47 10.04
CA ALA A 265 1.73 -9.50 9.25
C ALA A 265 1.92 -10.84 10.01
N ASP A 266 2.22 -10.79 11.31
CA ASP A 266 2.35 -11.98 12.15
C ASP A 266 1.00 -12.68 12.42
N GLU A 267 -0.08 -11.91 12.49
CA GLU A 267 -1.44 -12.44 12.64
C GLU A 267 -1.89 -13.13 11.35
N LEU A 268 -1.69 -12.49 10.19
CA LEU A 268 -2.00 -13.06 8.88
C LEU A 268 -1.27 -14.38 8.65
N LEU A 269 0.01 -14.46 9.02
CA LEU A 269 0.79 -15.69 8.90
C LEU A 269 0.18 -16.88 9.65
N ARG A 270 -0.42 -16.64 10.81
CA ARG A 270 -1.10 -17.68 11.59
C ARG A 270 -2.40 -18.15 10.93
N LEU A 271 -2.96 -17.33 10.04
CA LEU A 271 -4.24 -17.56 9.37
C LEU A 271 -4.11 -18.16 7.98
N GLY A 272 -2.90 -18.44 7.49
CA GLY A 272 -2.65 -18.95 6.14
C GLY A 272 -3.53 -20.14 5.78
N GLU A 273 -3.60 -21.16 6.64
CA GLU A 273 -4.43 -22.34 6.38
C GLU A 273 -5.94 -22.05 6.43
N ALA A 274 -6.36 -21.11 7.29
CA ALA A 274 -7.76 -20.70 7.36
C ALA A 274 -8.19 -19.99 6.08
N PHE A 275 -7.32 -19.14 5.51
CA PHE A 275 -7.55 -18.54 4.19
C PHE A 275 -7.67 -19.60 3.11
N GLU A 276 -6.78 -20.60 3.12
CA GLU A 276 -6.80 -21.70 2.16
C GLU A 276 -8.14 -22.45 2.17
N ARG A 277 -8.60 -22.86 3.36
CA ARG A 277 -9.87 -23.58 3.52
C ARG A 277 -11.08 -22.75 3.09
N LEU A 278 -11.00 -21.43 3.24
CA LEU A 278 -12.08 -20.52 2.88
C LEU A 278 -12.13 -20.19 1.40
N ALA A 279 -10.98 -20.08 0.75
CA ALA A 279 -10.89 -19.50 -0.58
C ALA A 279 -11.82 -20.18 -1.59
N GLY A 280 -11.81 -21.50 -1.69
CA GLY A 280 -12.69 -22.23 -2.62
C GLY A 280 -14.19 -22.04 -2.35
N ARG A 281 -14.58 -21.87 -1.07
CA ARG A 281 -15.98 -21.58 -0.71
C ARG A 281 -16.38 -20.16 -1.10
N LEU A 282 -15.49 -19.20 -0.89
CA LEU A 282 -15.70 -17.80 -1.26
C LEU A 282 -15.76 -17.64 -2.78
N GLU A 283 -14.88 -18.31 -3.54
CA GLU A 283 -14.88 -18.28 -5.01
C GLU A 283 -16.22 -18.78 -5.56
N LYS A 284 -16.71 -19.93 -5.06
CA LYS A 284 -17.99 -20.49 -5.48
C LYS A 284 -19.18 -19.56 -5.19
N ALA A 285 -19.12 -18.80 -4.11
CA ALA A 285 -20.15 -17.83 -3.73
C ALA A 285 -19.96 -16.44 -4.36
N GLY A 286 -18.85 -16.20 -5.09
CA GLY A 286 -18.51 -14.88 -5.62
C GLY A 286 -18.13 -13.85 -4.54
N HIS A 287 -17.76 -14.30 -3.34
CA HIS A 287 -17.25 -13.43 -2.29
C HIS A 287 -15.74 -13.23 -2.43
N SER A 288 -15.23 -12.08 -1.96
CA SER A 288 -13.80 -11.81 -1.88
C SER A 288 -13.37 -11.28 -0.52
N LEU A 289 -12.25 -11.80 -0.03
CA LEU A 289 -11.50 -11.31 1.11
C LEU A 289 -10.38 -10.39 0.60
N ASN A 290 -10.42 -9.15 1.05
CA ASN A 290 -9.55 -8.07 0.61
C ASN A 290 -8.73 -7.58 1.80
N LEU A 291 -7.40 -7.65 1.72
CA LEU A 291 -6.52 -7.16 2.77
C LEU A 291 -6.02 -5.76 2.44
N PHE A 292 -6.06 -4.88 3.44
CA PHE A 292 -5.53 -3.53 3.37
C PHE A 292 -4.78 -3.18 4.66
N ASN A 293 -4.02 -2.09 4.65
CA ASN A 293 -3.38 -1.52 5.85
C ASN A 293 -2.55 -2.53 6.69
N ILE A 294 -1.72 -3.37 6.05
CA ILE A 294 -0.81 -4.29 6.77
C ILE A 294 0.45 -3.52 7.15
N GLY A 295 0.53 -3.08 8.41
CA GLY A 295 1.65 -2.25 8.87
C GLY A 295 2.96 -3.04 9.03
N VAL A 296 3.91 -2.87 8.11
CA VAL A 296 5.32 -3.32 8.26
C VAL A 296 6.09 -2.33 9.10
N GLU A 297 5.85 -1.05 8.83
CA GLU A 297 6.51 0.13 9.37
C GLU A 297 8.01 0.22 9.06
N ASN A 298 8.84 -0.75 9.47
CA ASN A 298 10.28 -0.66 9.27
C ASN A 298 10.96 -2.04 9.32
N PHE A 299 11.95 -2.28 8.44
CA PHE A 299 12.78 -3.49 8.40
C PHE A 299 14.05 -3.41 9.25
N SER A 300 14.46 -2.21 9.68
CA SER A 300 15.56 -2.09 10.64
C SER A 300 15.09 -2.57 12.01
N GLU A 301 15.79 -3.53 12.60
CA GLU A 301 15.48 -4.09 13.90
C GLU A 301 15.48 -3.01 15.02
N PRO A 302 16.50 -2.15 15.17
CA PRO A 302 16.45 -1.04 16.11
C PRO A 302 15.24 -0.12 15.94
N GLU A 303 14.87 0.20 14.71
CA GLU A 303 13.71 1.06 14.43
C GLU A 303 12.39 0.34 14.73
N ASN A 304 12.24 -0.92 14.30
CA ASN A 304 11.06 -1.73 14.58
C ASN A 304 10.84 -1.91 16.09
N GLU A 305 11.94 -2.05 16.84
CA GLU A 305 11.90 -2.09 18.29
C GLU A 305 11.51 -0.74 18.90
N ARG A 306 11.99 0.41 18.40
CA ARG A 306 11.46 1.73 18.83
C ARG A 306 9.97 1.88 18.54
N LEU A 307 9.50 1.32 17.43
CA LEU A 307 8.07 1.29 17.08
C LEU A 307 7.28 0.27 17.92
N ASN A 308 7.98 -0.54 18.71
CA ASN A 308 7.47 -1.65 19.51
C ASN A 308 6.60 -2.62 18.70
N LYS A 309 6.84 -2.78 17.40
CA LYS A 309 5.96 -3.53 16.50
C LYS A 309 6.11 -5.04 16.67
N GLY A 310 7.31 -5.48 17.07
CA GLY A 310 7.63 -6.89 17.35
C GLY A 310 7.66 -7.75 16.09
N LEU A 311 7.93 -7.16 14.93
CA LEU A 311 8.00 -7.87 13.66
C LEU A 311 9.46 -7.94 13.20
N SER A 312 9.91 -9.14 12.80
CA SER A 312 11.18 -9.30 12.11
C SER A 312 10.99 -9.12 10.60
N ALA A 313 12.07 -8.82 9.88
CA ALA A 313 12.02 -8.77 8.42
C ALA A 313 11.66 -10.13 7.83
N GLU A 314 12.12 -11.22 8.46
CA GLU A 314 11.83 -12.60 8.09
C GLU A 314 10.33 -12.90 8.18
N THR A 315 9.68 -12.46 9.28
CA THR A 315 8.22 -12.56 9.46
C THR A 315 7.48 -11.83 8.34
N VAL A 316 7.86 -10.59 8.03
CA VAL A 316 7.21 -9.81 6.97
C VAL A 316 7.40 -10.48 5.60
N MET A 317 8.61 -10.95 5.29
CA MET A 317 8.90 -11.64 4.03
C MET A 317 8.14 -12.97 3.91
N ALA A 318 8.00 -13.72 5.00
CA ALA A 318 7.19 -14.93 5.03
C ALA A 318 5.71 -14.61 4.76
N CYS A 319 5.17 -13.58 5.43
CA CYS A 319 3.80 -13.12 5.21
C CYS A 319 3.60 -12.72 3.75
N HIS A 320 4.52 -11.94 3.17
CA HIS A 320 4.40 -11.52 1.77
C HIS A 320 4.35 -12.71 0.81
N ARG A 321 5.21 -13.72 0.99
CA ARG A 321 5.19 -14.93 0.14
C ARG A 321 3.85 -15.64 0.22
N MET A 322 3.34 -15.86 1.43
CA MET A 322 2.03 -16.48 1.65
C MET A 322 0.91 -15.67 0.97
N LEU A 323 0.89 -14.34 1.11
CA LEU A 323 -0.13 -13.49 0.50
C LEU A 323 -0.07 -13.50 -1.03
N VAL A 324 1.15 -13.45 -1.62
CA VAL A 324 1.36 -13.55 -3.08
C VAL A 324 0.87 -14.89 -3.60
N GLU A 325 1.18 -15.97 -2.89
CA GLU A 325 0.73 -17.30 -3.26
C GLU A 325 -0.79 -17.41 -3.20
N MET A 326 -1.41 -16.95 -2.10
CA MET A 326 -2.87 -16.96 -1.93
C MET A 326 -3.59 -16.22 -3.05
N GLU A 327 -3.18 -14.99 -3.37
CA GLU A 327 -3.79 -14.21 -4.45
C GLU A 327 -3.52 -14.81 -5.85
N THR A 328 -2.43 -15.56 -6.01
CA THR A 328 -2.14 -16.24 -7.28
C THR A 328 -3.01 -17.49 -7.45
N ARG A 329 -3.23 -18.26 -6.38
CA ARG A 329 -4.05 -19.48 -6.41
C ARG A 329 -5.54 -19.18 -6.41
N HIS A 330 -5.95 -18.12 -5.72
CA HIS A 330 -7.36 -17.73 -5.56
C HIS A 330 -7.58 -16.26 -5.92
N PRO A 331 -7.38 -15.88 -7.19
CA PRO A 331 -7.52 -14.48 -7.57
C PRO A 331 -8.90 -13.95 -7.19
N GLU A 332 -10.00 -14.62 -7.55
CA GLU A 332 -11.34 -14.05 -7.38
C GLU A 332 -11.79 -13.94 -5.92
N ALA A 333 -11.31 -14.82 -5.03
CA ALA A 333 -11.65 -14.78 -3.61
C ALA A 333 -10.66 -14.03 -2.72
N PHE A 334 -9.43 -13.75 -3.18
CA PHE A 334 -8.42 -13.16 -2.32
C PHE A 334 -7.64 -12.07 -3.04
N ARG A 335 -7.62 -10.86 -2.46
CA ARG A 335 -6.88 -9.70 -3.01
C ARG A 335 -6.08 -9.00 -1.93
N PHE A 336 -4.83 -8.66 -2.20
CA PHE A 336 -4.04 -7.79 -1.35
C PHE A 336 -3.16 -6.80 -2.13
N ARG A 337 -2.64 -7.17 -3.32
CA ARG A 337 -1.78 -6.25 -4.10
C ARG A 337 -2.56 -5.06 -4.63
N GLN A 338 -3.80 -5.29 -5.07
CA GLN A 338 -4.68 -4.24 -5.61
C GLN A 338 -4.91 -3.09 -4.62
N TRP A 339 -4.92 -3.41 -3.32
CA TRP A 339 -5.29 -2.46 -2.27
C TRP A 339 -4.07 -1.83 -1.57
N GLY A 340 -2.87 -1.97 -2.15
CA GLY A 340 -1.67 -1.29 -1.67
C GLY A 340 -1.22 -1.75 -0.28
N GLY A 341 -1.44 -3.03 0.04
CA GLY A 341 -1.56 -3.58 1.40
C GLY A 341 -0.42 -3.41 2.41
N TRP A 342 0.61 -2.60 2.19
CA TRP A 342 1.68 -2.39 3.17
C TRP A 342 1.75 -0.95 3.71
N GLY A 343 1.61 -0.80 5.03
CA GLY A 343 1.98 0.43 5.75
C GLY A 343 3.48 0.50 6.01
N PHE A 344 4.08 1.68 5.83
CA PHE A 344 5.53 1.87 5.96
C PHE A 344 5.91 3.22 6.56
N VAL A 345 7.00 3.21 7.33
CA VAL A 345 7.62 4.36 7.99
C VAL A 345 9.14 4.28 7.76
N LEU A 346 9.60 4.84 6.64
CA LEU A 346 11.02 4.81 6.30
C LEU A 346 11.86 5.72 7.22
N PHE A 347 11.31 6.88 7.59
CA PHE A 347 12.01 7.88 8.40
C PHE A 347 11.38 8.10 9.76
N THR A 348 12.20 7.98 10.81
CA THR A 348 11.90 8.36 12.19
C THR A 348 12.96 9.35 12.69
N PRO A 349 12.79 9.97 13.87
CA PRO A 349 13.83 10.80 14.48
C PRO A 349 15.18 10.11 14.65
N TRP A 350 15.21 8.77 14.74
CA TRP A 350 16.41 7.99 15.06
C TRP A 350 17.05 7.30 13.86
N THR A 351 16.42 7.35 12.69
CA THR A 351 16.88 6.64 11.50
C THR A 351 18.32 7.00 11.12
N THR A 352 19.12 5.98 10.84
CA THR A 352 20.51 6.06 10.36
C THR A 352 20.62 5.67 8.88
N LEU A 353 21.77 5.92 8.25
CA LEU A 353 22.04 5.45 6.89
C LEU A 353 22.02 3.91 6.80
N ALA A 354 22.46 3.21 7.85
CA ALA A 354 22.43 1.75 7.91
C ALA A 354 21.00 1.20 7.94
N ASP A 355 20.10 1.88 8.66
CA ASP A 355 18.67 1.56 8.67
C ASP A 355 18.06 1.74 7.27
N LEU A 356 18.39 2.83 6.59
CA LEU A 356 17.91 3.09 5.23
C LEU A 356 18.40 2.04 4.22
N LYS A 357 19.67 1.62 4.30
CA LYS A 357 20.21 0.53 3.46
C LYS A 357 19.50 -0.81 3.75
N THR A 358 19.20 -1.08 5.01
CA THR A 358 18.44 -2.28 5.40
C THR A 358 17.04 -2.25 4.81
N ASN A 359 16.31 -1.15 5.00
CA ASN A 359 14.97 -0.97 4.43
C ASN A 359 14.96 -1.10 2.91
N LEU A 360 15.88 -0.45 2.20
CA LEU A 360 15.98 -0.51 0.75
C LEU A 360 16.20 -1.95 0.23
N ARG A 361 17.03 -2.74 0.93
CA ARG A 361 17.26 -4.15 0.59
C ARG A 361 15.98 -4.96 0.60
N TYR A 362 15.11 -4.77 1.60
CA TYR A 362 13.85 -5.50 1.72
C TYR A 362 12.75 -4.92 0.84
N MET A 363 12.66 -3.60 0.70
CA MET A 363 11.73 -2.94 -0.22
C MET A 363 11.88 -3.46 -1.65
N ARG A 364 13.13 -3.67 -2.12
CA ARG A 364 13.39 -4.25 -3.45
C ARG A 364 12.90 -5.69 -3.63
N ARG A 365 12.71 -6.43 -2.53
CA ARG A 365 12.25 -7.82 -2.56
C ARG A 365 10.73 -7.92 -2.49
N LEU A 366 10.05 -6.87 -2.01
CA LEU A 366 8.61 -6.85 -1.79
C LEU A 366 7.91 -6.12 -2.91
N LYS A 367 7.00 -6.82 -3.61
CA LYS A 367 6.08 -6.16 -4.54
C LYS A 367 5.08 -5.32 -3.73
N GLY A 368 4.82 -4.09 -4.15
CA GLY A 368 3.88 -3.16 -3.49
C GLY A 368 4.50 -1.99 -2.74
N PHE A 369 5.82 -1.99 -2.52
CA PHE A 369 6.57 -0.79 -2.06
C PHE A 369 7.23 -0.01 -3.21
N GLY A 370 6.98 -0.46 -4.46
CA GLY A 370 7.76 -0.15 -5.65
C GLY A 370 7.74 1.31 -6.10
N SER A 371 8.30 1.54 -7.29
CA SER A 371 8.66 2.82 -7.92
C SER A 371 7.61 3.94 -7.95
N GLU A 372 6.37 3.69 -7.50
CA GLU A 372 5.26 4.65 -7.38
C GLU A 372 5.20 5.38 -6.01
N GLY A 373 6.19 5.20 -5.14
CA GLY A 373 6.78 6.38 -4.46
C GLY A 373 6.41 6.71 -3.02
N PHE A 374 5.39 6.10 -2.40
CA PHE A 374 5.02 6.53 -1.04
C PHE A 374 6.10 6.23 0.01
N ALA A 375 6.79 5.08 -0.12
CA ALA A 375 7.73 4.62 0.88
C ALA A 375 8.93 5.58 1.05
N LEU A 376 9.43 6.16 -0.04
CA LEU A 376 10.58 7.10 -0.01
C LEU A 376 10.24 8.44 0.65
N GLY A 377 8.96 8.82 0.72
CA GLY A 377 8.50 10.00 1.44
C GLY A 377 8.01 9.70 2.86
N SER A 378 7.82 8.41 3.20
CA SER A 378 7.13 8.01 4.42
C SER A 378 7.93 8.34 5.68
N LYS A 379 7.29 9.07 6.60
CA LYS A 379 7.88 9.43 7.88
C LYS A 379 6.93 9.15 9.03
N LEU A 380 7.50 8.97 10.21
CA LEU A 380 6.74 8.81 11.44
C LEU A 380 5.97 10.10 11.75
N GLN A 381 4.65 10.00 11.83
CA GLN A 381 3.82 11.02 12.46
C GLN A 381 3.82 10.77 13.97
N ILE A 382 4.40 11.70 14.75
CA ILE A 382 4.41 11.63 16.21
C ILE A 382 3.20 12.41 16.74
N LEU A 383 2.30 11.75 17.44
CA LEU A 383 1.16 12.40 18.11
C LEU A 383 1.47 12.64 19.58
N GLU A 384 0.94 13.73 20.16
CA GLU A 384 1.21 14.15 21.54
C GLU A 384 0.95 13.04 22.57
N GLU A 385 -0.10 12.24 22.34
CA GLU A 385 -0.57 11.18 23.24
C GLU A 385 0.08 9.81 22.97
N SER A 386 1.09 9.74 22.11
CA SER A 386 1.79 8.49 21.79
C SER A 386 3.00 8.26 22.69
N ALA A 387 3.32 7.00 22.99
CA ALA A 387 4.50 6.66 23.79
C ALA A 387 5.81 7.09 23.08
N ILE A 388 5.84 7.05 21.74
CA ILE A 388 6.99 7.49 20.95
C ILE A 388 7.24 9.00 21.10
N ALA A 389 6.22 9.81 21.43
CA ALA A 389 6.41 11.22 21.78
C ALA A 389 7.18 11.37 23.09
N CYS A 390 6.86 10.57 24.11
CA CYS A 390 7.61 10.56 25.38
C CYS A 390 9.10 10.23 25.14
N LEU A 391 9.39 9.24 24.28
CA LEU A 391 10.76 8.89 23.90
C LEU A 391 11.45 10.04 23.13
N ALA A 392 10.77 10.65 22.17
CA ALA A 392 11.32 11.78 21.40
C ALA A 392 11.59 13.02 22.27
N ARG A 393 10.76 13.28 23.31
CA ARG A 393 10.99 14.35 24.29
C ARG A 393 12.22 14.04 25.15
N LYS A 394 12.32 12.82 25.68
CA LYS A 394 13.48 12.36 26.46
C LYS A 394 14.80 12.56 25.69
N ASP A 395 14.79 12.27 24.39
CA ASP A 395 15.97 12.39 23.54
C ASP A 395 16.20 13.81 22.98
N GLY A 396 15.36 14.80 23.34
CA GLY A 396 15.49 16.18 22.87
C GLY A 396 15.31 16.35 21.36
N LEU A 397 14.43 15.54 20.76
CA LEU A 397 14.17 15.49 19.31
C LEU A 397 12.90 16.23 18.88
N ILE A 398 12.02 16.59 19.82
CA ILE A 398 10.84 17.44 19.54
C ILE A 398 11.27 18.88 19.26
N ARG A 399 10.57 19.53 18.33
CA ARG A 399 10.78 20.91 17.87
C ARG A 399 9.49 21.72 17.98
N LYS A 400 9.63 23.04 17.88
CA LYS A 400 8.50 23.97 17.80
C LYS A 400 7.89 24.04 16.38
N THR A 401 8.66 23.73 15.33
CA THR A 401 8.23 23.87 13.92
C THR A 401 8.81 22.78 13.02
N PHE A 402 8.13 22.49 11.90
CA PHE A 402 8.51 21.49 10.88
C PHE A 402 9.57 22.00 9.88
N ARG A 403 10.48 22.88 10.28
CA ARG A 403 11.44 23.49 9.34
C ARG A 403 12.26 22.41 8.62
N GLY A 404 12.16 22.36 7.28
CA GLY A 404 12.89 21.42 6.44
C GLY A 404 12.21 20.05 6.23
N PHE A 405 10.99 19.88 6.75
CA PHE A 405 10.16 18.71 6.48
C PHE A 405 9.18 18.96 5.33
N VAL A 406 8.94 17.91 4.56
CA VAL A 406 7.84 17.88 3.60
C VAL A 406 6.60 17.44 4.37
N ARG A 407 5.44 18.07 4.09
CA ARG A 407 4.15 17.62 4.62
C ARG A 407 3.97 16.17 4.20
N TYR A 408 3.70 15.27 5.13
CA TYR A 408 3.38 13.89 4.82
C TYR A 408 2.18 13.47 5.66
N ASP A 409 1.26 12.79 5.01
CA ASP A 409 0.13 12.18 5.66
C ASP A 409 0.25 10.66 5.63
N SER A 410 0.40 10.05 6.81
CA SER A 410 0.36 8.59 6.93
C SER A 410 -1.05 8.05 7.19
N GLY A 411 -2.07 8.92 7.24
CA GLY A 411 -3.41 8.54 7.66
C GLY A 411 -3.48 8.13 9.13
N CYS A 412 -2.53 8.56 9.97
CA CYS A 412 -2.53 8.26 11.42
C CYS A 412 -3.22 9.32 12.27
N ILE A 413 -3.62 10.44 11.65
CA ILE A 413 -4.50 11.43 12.26
C ILE A 413 -5.92 10.94 12.04
N PHE A 414 -6.75 10.90 13.08
CA PHE A 414 -8.13 10.40 12.99
C PHE A 414 -9.13 11.35 13.68
N ARG A 415 -8.63 12.47 14.22
CA ARG A 415 -9.42 13.45 14.96
C ARG A 415 -9.05 14.86 14.54
N HIS A 416 -10.03 15.75 14.63
CA HIS A 416 -9.89 17.14 14.23
C HIS A 416 -8.96 17.95 15.15
N ASP A 417 -8.71 17.47 16.36
CA ASP A 417 -7.83 18.06 17.38
C ASP A 417 -6.40 17.47 17.36
N GLN A 418 -6.18 16.35 16.67
CA GLN A 418 -4.88 15.71 16.60
C GLN A 418 -3.92 16.47 15.69
N ARG A 419 -2.70 16.68 16.19
CA ARG A 419 -1.63 17.35 15.46
C ARG A 419 -0.37 16.52 15.56
N GLU A 420 0.34 16.41 14.43
CA GLU A 420 1.69 15.88 14.45
C GLU A 420 2.62 16.85 15.19
N LEU A 421 3.39 16.33 16.13
CA LEU A 421 4.47 17.06 16.78
C LEU A 421 5.64 17.26 15.82
N PRO A 422 6.15 18.49 15.66
CA PRO A 422 7.38 18.70 14.92
C PRO A 422 8.55 18.02 15.62
N TRP A 423 9.40 17.36 14.84
CA TRP A 423 10.60 16.69 15.34
C TRP A 423 11.79 16.92 14.39
N ARG A 424 12.99 16.52 14.83
CA ARG A 424 14.22 16.56 14.04
C ARG A 424 14.90 15.20 14.00
N PHE A 425 15.69 14.96 12.96
CA PHE A 425 16.58 13.82 12.93
C PHE A 425 17.69 14.00 13.98
N LYS A 426 18.00 12.91 14.67
CA LYS A 426 19.19 12.79 15.53
C LYS A 426 20.48 12.87 14.68
N HIS A 427 20.43 12.34 13.47
CA HIS A 427 21.56 12.28 12.54
C HIS A 427 21.36 13.26 11.38
N ARG A 428 22.24 14.27 11.28
CA ARG A 428 22.15 15.32 10.25
C ARG A 428 22.28 14.81 8.81
N GLN A 429 23.09 13.77 8.58
CA GLN A 429 23.20 13.13 7.25
C GLN A 429 21.87 12.53 6.82
N THR A 430 21.14 11.87 7.73
CA THR A 430 19.81 11.32 7.47
C THR A 430 18.81 12.43 7.12
N GLU A 431 18.87 13.59 7.77
CA GLU A 431 18.02 14.73 7.42
C GLU A 431 18.21 15.17 5.96
N HIS A 432 19.45 15.24 5.48
CA HIS A 432 19.73 15.61 4.09
C HIS A 432 19.25 14.53 3.11
N ILE A 433 19.44 13.26 3.47
CA ILE A 433 18.91 12.12 2.69
C ILE A 433 17.38 12.14 2.64
N TYR A 434 16.70 12.43 3.75
CA TYR A 434 15.24 12.56 3.79
C TYR A 434 14.76 13.66 2.82
N ARG A 435 15.37 14.85 2.86
CA ARG A 435 15.02 15.95 1.94
C ARG A 435 15.19 15.55 0.47
N PHE A 436 16.23 14.78 0.16
CA PHE A 436 16.44 14.23 -1.17
C PHE A 436 15.38 13.16 -1.53
N ALA A 437 15.12 12.21 -0.63
CA ALA A 437 14.22 11.08 -0.84
C ALA A 437 12.78 11.50 -1.15
N CYS A 438 12.24 12.46 -0.38
CA CYS A 438 10.87 12.96 -0.58
C CYS A 438 10.64 13.62 -1.95
N ARG A 439 11.71 13.93 -2.69
CA ARG A 439 11.66 14.59 -4.01
C ARG A 439 11.94 13.63 -5.17
N LEU A 440 12.42 12.41 -4.90
CA LEU A 440 12.65 11.39 -5.93
C LEU A 440 11.35 10.91 -6.57
N ASN A 441 10.30 10.79 -5.75
CA ASN A 441 8.95 10.53 -6.21
C ASN A 441 7.95 11.16 -5.21
N PRO A 442 7.61 12.45 -5.37
CA PRO A 442 6.79 13.16 -4.39
C PRO A 442 5.36 12.62 -4.38
N VAL A 443 4.93 12.12 -3.22
CA VAL A 443 3.53 11.72 -2.95
C VAL A 443 2.68 12.83 -2.35
N VAL A 444 3.27 14.01 -2.18
CA VAL A 444 2.60 15.21 -1.71
C VAL A 444 3.01 16.41 -2.54
N GLU A 445 2.21 17.46 -2.50
CA GLU A 445 2.59 18.74 -3.09
C GLU A 445 3.80 19.32 -2.37
N LEU A 446 4.84 19.58 -3.16
CA LEU A 446 6.03 20.29 -2.72
C LEU A 446 5.83 21.79 -2.94
N PRO A 447 6.52 22.67 -2.20
CA PRO A 447 6.43 24.11 -2.42
C PRO A 447 6.76 24.48 -3.87
N GLU A 448 5.99 25.40 -4.48
CA GLU A 448 6.18 25.82 -5.89
C GLU A 448 7.61 26.30 -6.20
N ARG A 449 8.29 26.91 -5.23
CA ARG A 449 9.64 27.46 -5.35
C ARG A 449 10.71 26.59 -4.69
N ASP A 450 10.62 25.28 -4.86
CA ASP A 450 11.60 24.32 -4.31
C ASP A 450 12.72 24.04 -5.33
N SER A 451 13.84 24.77 -5.23
CA SER A 451 14.99 24.61 -6.14
C SER A 451 15.54 23.19 -6.15
N LEU A 452 15.59 22.54 -4.98
CA LEU A 452 16.08 21.16 -4.85
C LEU A 452 15.20 20.17 -5.65
N SER A 453 13.89 20.40 -5.72
CA SER A 453 12.97 19.57 -6.51
C SER A 453 13.21 19.71 -8.00
N ARG A 454 13.50 20.93 -8.48
CA ARG A 454 13.87 21.14 -9.89
C ARG A 454 15.17 20.43 -10.24
N ASP A 455 16.15 20.47 -9.35
CA ASP A 455 17.46 19.86 -9.57
C ASP A 455 17.36 18.32 -9.55
N ILE A 456 16.64 17.77 -8.58
CA ILE A 456 16.34 16.33 -8.51
C ILE A 456 15.53 15.88 -9.73
N GLY A 457 14.57 16.68 -10.21
CA GLY A 457 13.81 16.38 -11.42
C GLY A 457 14.70 16.23 -12.66
N ARG A 458 15.66 17.14 -12.85
CA ARG A 458 16.64 17.05 -13.96
C ARG A 458 17.56 15.83 -13.82
N MET A 459 18.06 15.57 -12.62
CA MET A 459 18.88 14.40 -12.30
C MET A 459 18.10 13.09 -12.54
N MET A 460 16.83 13.01 -12.12
CA MET A 460 15.98 11.84 -12.34
C MET A 460 15.71 11.60 -13.82
N GLU A 461 15.59 12.64 -14.64
CA GLU A 461 15.49 12.46 -16.09
C GLU A 461 16.76 11.84 -16.68
N LYS A 462 17.95 12.27 -16.24
CA LYS A 462 19.23 11.61 -16.62
C LYS A 462 19.26 10.15 -16.17
N ALA A 463 18.80 9.85 -14.95
CA ALA A 463 18.76 8.49 -14.41
C ALA A 463 17.83 7.58 -15.24
N ARG A 464 16.64 8.07 -15.63
CA ARG A 464 15.70 7.34 -16.50
C ARG A 464 16.27 7.06 -17.89
N GLN A 465 17.05 7.98 -18.46
CA GLN A 465 17.73 7.77 -19.76
C GLN A 465 18.71 6.59 -19.73
N ILE A 466 19.21 6.21 -18.56
CA ILE A 466 20.04 5.02 -18.37
C ILE A 466 19.30 3.89 -17.63
N GLY A 467 17.97 3.95 -17.58
CA GLY A 467 17.12 2.87 -17.09
C GLY A 467 17.13 2.65 -15.57
N LEU A 468 17.50 3.68 -14.80
CA LEU A 468 17.42 3.65 -13.33
C LEU A 468 16.09 4.22 -12.83
N ASP A 469 15.58 3.67 -11.74
CA ASP A 469 14.40 4.16 -11.04
C ASP A 469 14.74 4.97 -9.76
N ALA A 470 13.71 5.41 -9.04
CA ALA A 470 13.88 6.19 -7.81
C ALA A 470 14.61 5.42 -6.68
N LEU A 471 14.41 4.11 -6.58
CA LEU A 471 15.09 3.27 -5.58
C LEU A 471 16.57 3.08 -5.92
N ASP A 472 16.89 2.95 -7.22
CA ASP A 472 18.28 2.90 -7.69
C ASP A 472 19.02 4.20 -7.38
N VAL A 473 18.39 5.34 -7.68
CA VAL A 473 18.96 6.66 -7.38
C VAL A 473 19.11 6.89 -5.88
N PHE A 474 18.13 6.43 -5.09
CA PHE A 474 18.23 6.47 -3.63
C PHE A 474 19.38 5.61 -3.11
N GLU A 475 19.62 4.42 -3.68
CA GLU A 475 20.78 3.58 -3.34
C GLU A 475 22.09 4.31 -3.58
N ILE A 476 22.25 4.91 -4.77
CA ILE A 476 23.44 5.67 -5.13
C ILE A 476 23.65 6.80 -4.12
N ALA A 477 22.59 7.56 -3.81
CA ALA A 477 22.68 8.63 -2.82
C ALA A 477 23.13 8.14 -1.44
N LEU A 478 22.59 7.00 -0.96
CA LEU A 478 23.01 6.41 0.31
C LEU A 478 24.48 5.98 0.30
N ASP A 479 24.95 5.41 -0.80
CA ASP A 479 26.34 5.00 -0.95
C ASP A 479 27.29 6.21 -1.02
N GLU A 480 26.95 7.24 -1.78
CA GLU A 480 27.75 8.46 -1.87
C GLU A 480 27.81 9.19 -0.52
N VAL A 481 26.69 9.34 0.18
CA VAL A 481 26.68 9.99 1.49
C VAL A 481 27.45 9.16 2.54
N ALA A 482 27.38 7.83 2.49
CA ALA A 482 28.12 6.97 3.41
C ALA A 482 29.65 7.03 3.24
N ARG A 483 30.15 7.38 2.04
CA ARG A 483 31.59 7.56 1.78
C ARG A 483 32.11 8.92 2.23
N GLN A 484 31.23 9.87 2.53
CA GLN A 484 31.63 11.23 2.88
C GLN A 484 31.67 11.41 4.41
N PRO A 485 32.83 11.76 5.01
CA PRO A 485 32.95 11.91 6.45
C PRO A 485 32.18 13.11 6.99
N ARG A 486 31.91 14.11 6.14
CA ARG A 486 31.10 15.28 6.46
C ARG A 486 30.14 15.58 5.33
N PHE A 487 28.90 15.84 5.69
CA PHE A 487 27.85 16.19 4.74
C PHE A 487 27.05 17.37 5.28
N THR A 488 26.92 18.43 4.48
CA THR A 488 26.47 19.73 4.98
C THR A 488 25.12 20.19 4.44
N ARG A 489 24.71 19.70 3.25
CA ARG A 489 23.49 20.16 2.54
C ARG A 489 22.96 19.13 1.54
N ALA A 490 21.66 19.09 1.29
CA ALA A 490 21.02 18.08 0.42
C ALA A 490 21.36 18.26 -1.07
N GLU A 491 21.64 19.49 -1.51
CA GLU A 491 22.03 19.83 -2.89
C GLU A 491 23.31 19.11 -3.29
N ARG A 492 24.22 18.90 -2.34
CA ARG A 492 25.45 18.13 -2.57
C ARG A 492 25.16 16.67 -2.93
N ILE A 493 24.02 16.11 -2.52
CA ILE A 493 23.63 14.73 -2.86
C ILE A 493 23.36 14.67 -4.36
N VAL A 494 22.64 15.67 -4.88
CA VAL A 494 22.34 15.79 -6.31
C VAL A 494 23.63 15.84 -7.13
N GLU A 495 24.58 16.71 -6.74
CA GLU A 495 25.89 16.83 -7.42
C GLU A 495 26.65 15.50 -7.46
N LEU A 496 26.69 14.76 -6.34
CA LEU A 496 27.38 13.47 -6.24
C LEU A 496 26.70 12.38 -7.08
N VAL A 497 25.36 12.32 -7.02
CA VAL A 497 24.58 11.37 -7.80
C VAL A 497 24.71 11.66 -9.29
N GLU A 498 24.61 12.92 -9.73
CA GLU A 498 24.80 13.30 -11.13
C GLU A 498 26.17 12.89 -11.66
N ALA A 499 27.24 13.15 -10.91
CA ALA A 499 28.59 12.72 -11.28
C ALA A 499 28.67 11.19 -11.47
N ARG A 500 28.02 10.42 -10.59
CA ARG A 500 27.95 8.96 -10.70
C ARG A 500 27.14 8.51 -11.92
N LEU A 501 26.01 9.16 -12.21
CA LEU A 501 25.21 8.88 -13.41
C LEU A 501 26.00 9.14 -14.70
N ASP A 502 26.78 10.21 -14.76
CA ASP A 502 27.63 10.55 -15.90
C ASP A 502 28.78 9.54 -16.10
N GLU A 503 29.37 9.05 -15.01
CA GLU A 503 30.35 7.95 -15.04
C GLU A 503 29.73 6.65 -15.58
N MET A 504 28.53 6.28 -15.09
CA MET A 504 27.82 5.09 -15.57
C MET A 504 27.47 5.19 -17.06
N ARG A 505 27.04 6.37 -17.52
CA ARG A 505 26.74 6.63 -18.94
C ARG A 505 27.98 6.49 -19.81
N ARG A 506 29.12 7.09 -19.41
CA ARG A 506 30.40 6.95 -20.13
C ARG A 506 30.85 5.50 -20.20
N SER A 507 30.74 4.77 -19.09
CA SER A 507 31.10 3.34 -19.02
C SER A 507 30.25 2.50 -19.97
N ARG A 508 28.94 2.76 -20.07
CA ARG A 508 28.05 2.08 -21.01
C ARG A 508 28.36 2.41 -22.48
N SER A 509 28.65 3.66 -22.80
CA SER A 509 29.06 4.05 -24.15
C SER A 509 30.39 3.39 -24.54
N SER A 510 31.33 3.30 -23.61
CA SER A 510 32.61 2.61 -23.80
C SER A 510 32.40 1.11 -24.02
N LEU A 511 31.59 0.46 -23.18
CA LEU A 511 31.26 -0.96 -23.34
C LEU A 511 30.53 -1.21 -24.67
N ALA A 512 29.58 -0.37 -25.07
CA ALA A 512 28.91 -0.48 -26.36
C ALA A 512 29.90 -0.31 -27.53
N GLY A 513 30.90 0.56 -27.40
CA GLY A 513 31.99 0.72 -28.36
C GLY A 513 32.90 -0.52 -28.44
N GLN A 514 33.30 -1.07 -27.29
CA GLN A 514 34.10 -2.29 -27.18
C GLN A 514 33.35 -3.52 -27.71
N VAL A 515 32.08 -3.66 -27.38
CA VAL A 515 31.20 -4.71 -27.89
C VAL A 515 31.07 -4.60 -29.40
N ARG A 516 30.92 -3.40 -29.98
CA ARG A 516 30.92 -3.20 -31.44
C ARG A 516 32.25 -3.58 -32.09
N GLN A 517 33.39 -3.27 -31.46
CA GLN A 517 34.71 -3.69 -31.93
C GLN A 517 34.92 -5.21 -31.83
N ALA A 518 34.49 -5.85 -30.73
CA ALA A 518 34.56 -7.30 -30.55
C ALA A 518 33.62 -8.06 -31.51
N THR A 519 32.45 -7.49 -31.82
CA THR A 519 31.50 -8.03 -32.83
C THR A 519 32.15 -8.08 -34.23
N ALA A 520 33.08 -7.18 -34.53
CA ALA A 520 33.79 -7.16 -35.81
C ALA A 520 34.84 -8.27 -35.94
N ALA A 521 35.38 -8.77 -34.83
CA ALA A 521 36.45 -9.77 -34.81
C ALA A 521 35.94 -11.22 -34.72
N ASP A 522 34.75 -11.48 -34.16
CA ASP A 522 34.22 -12.83 -33.98
C ASP A 522 33.22 -13.25 -35.08
N LYS A 523 33.60 -14.27 -35.85
CA LYS A 523 32.81 -14.79 -36.98
C LYS A 523 31.46 -15.37 -36.54
N GLY A 524 31.36 -15.97 -35.35
CA GLY A 524 30.13 -16.55 -34.82
C GLY A 524 29.14 -15.48 -34.37
N ALA A 525 29.63 -14.49 -33.61
CA ALA A 525 28.84 -13.35 -33.17
C ALA A 525 28.32 -12.51 -34.35
N ARG A 526 29.18 -12.23 -35.33
CA ARG A 526 28.80 -11.51 -36.56
C ARG A 526 27.70 -12.26 -37.33
N LYS A 527 27.86 -13.57 -37.53
CA LYS A 527 26.87 -14.39 -38.24
C LYS A 527 25.54 -14.43 -37.50
N PHE A 528 25.56 -14.65 -36.20
CA PHE A 528 24.32 -14.68 -35.43
C PHE A 528 23.62 -13.31 -35.42
N GLY A 529 24.39 -12.22 -35.38
CA GLY A 529 23.87 -10.88 -35.57
C GLY A 529 23.17 -10.67 -36.91
N LEU A 530 23.70 -11.23 -38.00
CA LEU A 530 23.03 -11.20 -39.32
C LEU A 530 21.72 -11.99 -39.31
N VAL A 531 21.69 -13.15 -38.67
CA VAL A 531 20.46 -13.96 -38.52
C VAL A 531 19.37 -13.16 -37.80
N LEU A 532 19.71 -12.56 -36.66
CA LEU A 532 18.74 -11.79 -35.88
C LEU A 532 18.25 -10.54 -36.63
N ARG A 533 19.12 -9.84 -37.38
CA ARG A 533 18.70 -8.71 -38.24
C ARG A 533 17.75 -9.17 -39.34
N ALA A 534 18.11 -10.21 -40.08
CA ALA A 534 17.26 -10.72 -41.15
C ALA A 534 15.88 -11.20 -40.62
N ALA A 535 15.84 -11.77 -39.41
CA ALA A 535 14.58 -12.10 -38.75
C ALA A 535 13.76 -10.86 -38.37
N MET A 536 14.40 -9.82 -37.82
CA MET A 536 13.74 -8.55 -37.48
C MET A 536 13.19 -7.83 -38.71
N ASP A 537 13.97 -7.77 -39.80
CA ASP A 537 13.56 -7.11 -41.05
C ASP A 537 12.34 -7.80 -41.69
N LYS A 538 12.14 -9.09 -41.41
CA LYS A 538 10.95 -9.86 -41.82
C LYS A 538 9.81 -9.83 -40.78
N GLY A 539 9.90 -9.00 -39.75
CA GLY A 539 8.86 -8.82 -38.75
C GLY A 539 8.75 -9.94 -37.71
N ALA A 540 9.77 -10.78 -37.53
CA ALA A 540 9.72 -11.87 -36.55
C ALA A 540 9.74 -11.39 -35.08
N PHE A 541 10.21 -10.16 -34.84
CA PHE A 541 10.29 -9.56 -33.51
C PHE A 541 9.18 -8.52 -33.30
N PRO A 542 8.77 -8.25 -32.04
CA PRO A 542 7.81 -7.20 -31.74
C PRO A 542 8.20 -5.86 -32.38
N GLU A 543 7.22 -5.07 -32.78
CA GLU A 543 7.46 -3.73 -33.32
C GLU A 543 8.37 -2.91 -32.39
N LYS A 544 9.22 -2.05 -32.97
CA LYS A 544 10.21 -1.22 -32.25
C LYS A 544 11.35 -2.00 -31.60
N THR A 545 11.48 -3.30 -31.88
CA THR A 545 12.67 -4.07 -31.52
C THR A 545 13.80 -3.79 -32.49
N ARG A 546 15.01 -3.59 -31.98
CA ARG A 546 16.23 -3.40 -32.77
C ARG A 546 17.38 -4.18 -32.17
N LEU A 547 18.20 -4.80 -33.01
CA LEU A 547 19.44 -5.42 -32.59
C LEU A 547 20.49 -4.34 -32.30
N LEU A 548 20.95 -4.24 -31.06
CA LEU A 548 22.01 -3.30 -30.67
C LEU A 548 23.39 -3.93 -30.87
N SER A 549 23.57 -5.18 -30.44
CA SER A 549 24.82 -5.92 -30.59
C SER A 549 24.67 -7.43 -30.42
N VAL A 550 25.60 -8.16 -31.01
CA VAL A 550 25.90 -9.57 -30.69
C VAL A 550 27.41 -9.68 -30.58
N ALA A 551 27.96 -9.99 -29.42
CA ALA A 551 29.40 -10.16 -29.25
C ALA A 551 29.73 -11.46 -28.53
N ARG A 552 30.91 -12.03 -28.79
CA ARG A 552 31.45 -13.10 -27.96
C ARG A 552 32.07 -12.50 -26.71
N ASP A 553 31.69 -13.00 -25.55
CA ASP A 553 32.29 -12.60 -24.28
C ASP A 553 33.45 -13.54 -23.96
N THR A 554 34.67 -13.03 -24.14
CA THR A 554 35.92 -13.77 -23.89
C THR A 554 36.44 -13.60 -22.47
N GLN A 555 35.81 -12.75 -21.64
CA GLN A 555 36.28 -12.47 -20.29
C GLN A 555 35.81 -13.50 -19.26
N VAL A 556 34.76 -14.26 -19.58
CA VAL A 556 34.24 -15.32 -18.73
C VAL A 556 34.80 -16.66 -19.21
N SER A 557 35.13 -17.60 -18.31
CA SER A 557 35.69 -18.92 -18.66
C SER A 557 34.78 -19.82 -19.52
N ARG A 558 33.64 -19.29 -19.95
CA ARG A 558 32.61 -19.99 -20.73
C ARG A 558 32.41 -19.23 -22.02
N ASP A 559 32.50 -19.97 -23.11
CA ASP A 559 32.16 -19.47 -24.42
C ASP A 559 30.66 -19.11 -24.51
N GLN A 560 30.38 -17.81 -24.60
CA GLN A 560 29.02 -17.29 -24.66
C GLN A 560 28.89 -16.09 -25.60
N LEU A 561 27.71 -15.97 -26.23
CA LEU A 561 27.33 -14.78 -26.99
C LEU A 561 26.48 -13.85 -26.12
N VAL A 562 26.81 -12.56 -26.13
CA VAL A 562 26.04 -11.49 -25.49
C VAL A 562 25.20 -10.82 -26.56
N VAL A 563 23.89 -11.03 -26.50
CA VAL A 563 22.90 -10.46 -27.42
C VAL A 563 22.21 -9.30 -26.73
N THR A 564 22.35 -8.09 -27.27
CA THR A 564 21.68 -6.90 -26.74
C THR A 564 20.61 -6.43 -27.72
N LEU A 565 19.36 -6.41 -27.27
CA LEU A 565 18.19 -5.93 -28.01
C LEU A 565 17.66 -4.65 -27.40
N GLY A 566 17.33 -3.65 -28.21
CA GLY A 566 16.51 -2.52 -27.78
C GLY A 566 15.05 -2.76 -28.12
N HIS A 567 14.12 -2.47 -27.23
CA HIS A 567 12.69 -2.44 -27.54
C HIS A 567 12.03 -1.23 -26.87
N GLY A 568 11.52 -0.31 -27.70
CA GLY A 568 11.11 1.01 -27.24
C GLY A 568 12.29 1.82 -26.69
N ARG A 569 12.23 2.21 -25.41
CA ARG A 569 13.30 2.97 -24.70
C ARG A 569 14.18 2.09 -23.81
N ARG A 570 14.02 0.77 -23.84
CA ARG A 570 14.72 -0.17 -22.96
C ARG A 570 15.64 -1.06 -23.76
N ASP A 571 16.77 -1.39 -23.14
CA ASP A 571 17.75 -2.33 -23.68
C ASP A 571 17.74 -3.61 -22.83
N TYR A 572 17.79 -4.75 -23.49
CA TYR A 572 17.73 -6.08 -22.91
C TYR A 572 18.96 -6.86 -23.32
N THR A 573 19.69 -7.38 -22.34
CA THR A 573 20.91 -8.14 -22.57
C THR A 573 20.70 -9.59 -22.19
N PHE A 574 20.89 -10.47 -23.17
CA PHE A 574 20.80 -11.91 -23.03
C PHE A 574 22.19 -12.52 -23.21
N TYR A 575 22.55 -13.45 -22.33
CA TYR A 575 23.71 -14.30 -22.50
C TYR A 575 23.25 -15.64 -23.07
N LEU A 576 23.65 -15.93 -24.29
CA LEU A 576 23.38 -17.17 -24.99
C LEU A 576 24.60 -18.09 -24.79
N LEU A 577 24.38 -19.20 -24.10
CA LEU A 577 25.43 -20.16 -23.77
C LEU A 577 25.10 -21.51 -24.42
N ARG A 578 26.14 -22.26 -24.80
CA ARG A 578 25.96 -23.69 -25.10
C ARG A 578 25.52 -24.43 -23.84
N LYS A 579 24.53 -25.31 -24.00
CA LYS A 579 23.97 -26.10 -22.91
C LYS A 579 25.00 -27.14 -22.46
N ARG A 580 25.26 -27.17 -21.15
CA ARG A 580 26.10 -28.18 -20.48
C ARG A 580 25.32 -28.74 -19.28
N LYS A 581 25.57 -30.00 -18.94
CA LYS A 581 24.95 -30.65 -17.77
C LYS A 581 25.13 -29.78 -16.52
N GLY A 582 24.03 -29.46 -15.83
CA GLY A 582 24.03 -28.67 -14.59
C GLY A 582 24.13 -27.15 -14.75
N THR A 583 24.15 -26.59 -15.96
CA THR A 583 24.05 -25.13 -16.15
C THR A 583 22.60 -24.73 -16.34
N MET A 584 22.09 -23.83 -15.49
CA MET A 584 20.73 -23.30 -15.59
C MET A 584 20.68 -21.99 -16.41
N GLY A 585 19.67 -21.89 -17.27
CA GLY A 585 19.19 -20.66 -17.92
C GLY A 585 17.77 -20.31 -17.48
N PHE A 586 17.25 -19.14 -17.87
CA PHE A 586 15.82 -18.83 -17.71
C PHE A 586 14.99 -19.39 -18.87
N LEU A 587 15.62 -19.62 -20.02
CA LEU A 587 15.10 -20.38 -21.15
C LEU A 587 16.18 -21.37 -21.60
N GLU A 588 15.76 -22.52 -22.12
CA GLU A 588 16.67 -23.57 -22.58
C GLU A 588 16.12 -24.28 -23.82
N SER A 589 16.97 -24.45 -24.83
CA SER A 589 16.71 -25.25 -26.01
C SER A 589 17.48 -26.57 -25.91
N ARG A 590 17.55 -27.31 -27.03
CA ARG A 590 18.34 -28.54 -27.12
C ARG A 590 19.83 -28.26 -26.97
N ARG A 591 20.35 -27.22 -27.63
CA ARG A 591 21.79 -26.93 -27.69
C ARG A 591 22.21 -25.71 -26.90
N TYR A 592 21.27 -24.83 -26.56
CA TYR A 592 21.59 -23.55 -25.92
C TYR A 592 20.76 -23.31 -24.67
N LEU A 593 21.23 -22.40 -23.84
CA LEU A 593 20.48 -21.80 -22.75
C LEU A 593 20.65 -20.29 -22.79
N LEU A 594 19.64 -19.59 -22.33
CA LEU A 594 19.62 -18.14 -22.29
C LEU A 594 19.59 -17.66 -20.84
N ARG A 595 20.48 -16.74 -20.48
CA ARG A 595 20.44 -15.99 -19.22
C ARG A 595 20.08 -14.55 -19.52
N TYR A 596 19.43 -13.89 -18.57
CA TYR A 596 19.12 -12.48 -18.66
C TYR A 596 19.99 -11.69 -17.67
N ALA A 597 20.55 -10.56 -18.12
CA ALA A 597 21.44 -9.74 -17.31
C ALA A 597 20.72 -8.91 -16.23
N GLY A 598 19.42 -8.64 -16.39
CA GLY A 598 18.66 -7.84 -15.43
C GLY A 598 18.16 -8.63 -14.22
N LYS A 599 17.61 -7.90 -13.24
CA LYS A 599 17.07 -8.49 -12.02
C LYS A 599 15.69 -9.11 -12.29
N GLY A 600 15.55 -10.40 -12.01
CA GLY A 600 14.27 -11.12 -12.08
C GLY A 600 14.03 -11.89 -13.40
N ARG A 601 12.96 -12.68 -13.43
CA ARG A 601 12.55 -13.44 -14.62
C ARG A 601 11.93 -12.50 -15.65
N PRO A 602 12.35 -12.56 -16.94
CA PRO A 602 11.70 -11.85 -18.03
C PRO A 602 10.20 -12.16 -18.12
N THR A 603 9.35 -11.19 -18.47
CA THR A 603 7.91 -11.40 -18.71
C THR A 603 7.42 -10.60 -19.92
N GLY A 604 6.33 -11.04 -20.56
CA GLY A 604 5.67 -10.30 -21.64
C GLY A 604 6.54 -10.16 -22.89
N PRO A 605 6.63 -8.98 -23.54
CA PRO A 605 7.41 -8.78 -24.77
C PRO A 605 8.87 -9.19 -24.63
N MET A 606 9.41 -9.05 -23.43
CA MET A 606 10.79 -9.38 -23.12
C MET A 606 11.06 -10.89 -23.05
N GLU A 607 10.15 -11.65 -22.44
CA GLU A 607 10.24 -13.12 -22.43
C GLU A 607 10.14 -13.65 -23.86
N TRP A 608 9.21 -13.09 -24.64
CA TRP A 608 9.05 -13.42 -26.06
C TRP A 608 10.30 -13.13 -26.90
N MET A 609 10.92 -11.96 -26.73
CA MET A 609 12.21 -11.64 -27.37
C MET A 609 13.31 -12.64 -26.98
N GLY A 610 13.35 -13.06 -25.70
CA GLY A 610 14.27 -14.10 -25.25
C GLY A 610 14.02 -15.44 -25.95
N MET A 611 12.76 -15.85 -26.09
CA MET A 611 12.38 -17.07 -26.82
C MET A 611 12.80 -17.01 -28.29
N LEU A 612 12.59 -15.88 -28.95
CA LEU A 612 13.03 -15.67 -30.33
C LEU A 612 14.55 -15.78 -30.46
N VAL A 613 15.33 -15.09 -29.60
CA VAL A 613 16.80 -15.20 -29.61
C VAL A 613 17.24 -16.65 -29.48
N LEU A 614 16.65 -17.39 -28.54
CA LEU A 614 17.01 -18.78 -28.31
C LEU A 614 16.59 -19.70 -29.48
N ALA A 615 15.39 -19.52 -30.04
CA ALA A 615 14.90 -20.31 -31.17
C ALA A 615 15.74 -20.08 -32.45
N TYR A 616 16.11 -18.83 -32.74
CA TYR A 616 16.98 -18.52 -33.87
C TYR A 616 18.40 -19.05 -33.67
N ALA A 617 18.92 -19.03 -32.43
CA ALA A 617 20.20 -19.69 -32.13
C ALA A 617 20.12 -21.20 -32.39
N GLU A 618 19.06 -21.85 -31.89
CA GLU A 618 18.84 -23.28 -32.10
C GLU A 618 18.69 -23.66 -33.58
N LYS A 619 18.09 -22.81 -34.41
CA LYS A 619 17.87 -23.13 -35.83
C LYS A 619 19.06 -22.79 -36.74
N TYR A 620 19.79 -21.71 -36.47
CA TYR A 620 20.76 -21.15 -37.43
C TYR A 620 22.20 -21.08 -36.94
N LEU A 621 22.45 -21.19 -35.63
CA LEU A 621 23.82 -21.20 -35.10
C LEU A 621 24.39 -22.64 -35.18
N PRO A 622 25.44 -22.87 -35.98
CA PRO A 622 26.00 -24.21 -36.19
C PRO A 622 26.71 -24.72 -34.94
N ASP A 623 26.97 -26.02 -34.91
CA ASP A 623 27.98 -26.55 -34.00
C ASP A 623 29.37 -26.20 -34.53
N GLU A 624 30.27 -25.74 -33.64
CA GLU A 624 31.59 -25.17 -33.96
C GLU A 624 32.49 -26.04 -34.87
N ASP A 625 32.16 -27.33 -35.06
CA ASP A 625 32.92 -28.28 -35.88
C ASP A 625 32.36 -28.48 -37.31
N ALA A 626 31.26 -27.82 -37.68
CA ALA A 626 30.71 -27.92 -39.03
C ALA A 626 31.51 -27.06 -40.03
N ALA A 627 32.55 -27.66 -40.62
CA ALA A 627 33.25 -27.09 -41.77
C ALA A 627 32.27 -27.00 -42.96
N GLY A 628 31.80 -25.78 -43.27
CA GLY A 628 30.82 -25.54 -44.33
C GLY A 628 29.49 -25.02 -43.79
N TRP A 629 29.48 -23.75 -43.38
CA TRP A 629 28.20 -23.07 -43.14
C TRP A 629 27.67 -22.57 -44.47
N GLU A 630 26.69 -23.26 -45.04
CA GLU A 630 25.91 -22.74 -46.15
C GLU A 630 24.98 -21.62 -45.64
N GLU A 631 24.94 -20.50 -46.36
CA GLU A 631 24.02 -19.40 -46.08
C GLU A 631 22.58 -19.86 -46.31
N ARG A 632 21.95 -20.35 -45.24
CA ARG A 632 20.52 -20.69 -45.28
C ARG A 632 19.70 -19.40 -45.22
N PRO A 633 18.69 -19.22 -46.09
CA PRO A 633 17.75 -18.12 -45.98
C PRO A 633 17.09 -18.11 -44.60
N VAL A 634 17.14 -16.97 -43.91
CA VAL A 634 16.52 -16.82 -42.59
C VAL A 634 15.01 -16.71 -42.77
N ALA A 635 14.26 -17.73 -42.36
CA ALA A 635 12.79 -17.72 -42.35
C ALA A 635 12.22 -17.11 -41.05
N VAL A 636 11.03 -16.50 -41.15
CA VAL A 636 10.22 -16.14 -39.98
C VAL A 636 9.71 -17.43 -39.35
N LEU A 637 9.93 -17.59 -38.05
CA LEU A 637 9.41 -18.75 -37.31
C LEU A 637 7.98 -18.47 -36.86
N SER A 638 7.10 -19.44 -37.07
CA SER A 638 5.77 -19.40 -36.47
C SER A 638 5.85 -19.43 -34.94
N GLU A 639 4.81 -18.96 -34.25
CA GLU A 639 4.79 -18.99 -32.78
C GLU A 639 4.99 -20.41 -32.22
N ALA A 640 4.39 -21.40 -32.88
CA ALA A 640 4.57 -22.82 -32.53
C ALA A 640 6.02 -23.29 -32.69
N GLU A 641 6.70 -22.93 -33.78
CA GLU A 641 8.12 -23.24 -33.97
C GLU A 641 9.00 -22.57 -32.90
N VAL A 642 8.75 -21.31 -32.57
CA VAL A 642 9.51 -20.59 -31.52
C VAL A 642 9.33 -21.29 -30.18
N ARG A 643 8.10 -21.64 -29.81
CA ARG A 643 7.81 -22.39 -28.58
C ARG A 643 8.50 -23.75 -28.57
N ASN A 644 8.43 -24.51 -29.66
CA ASN A 644 9.06 -25.84 -29.76
C ASN A 644 10.59 -25.79 -29.66
N LEU A 645 11.22 -24.76 -30.23
CA LEU A 645 12.68 -24.60 -30.21
C LEU A 645 13.18 -24.01 -28.89
N ALA A 646 12.46 -23.07 -28.29
CA ALA A 646 12.84 -22.41 -27.03
C ALA A 646 12.36 -23.13 -25.76
N PHE A 647 11.46 -24.10 -25.92
CA PHE A 647 10.99 -25.04 -24.90
C PHE A 647 10.77 -26.41 -25.55
N PRO A 648 11.82 -27.21 -25.79
CA PRO A 648 11.60 -28.60 -26.17
C PRO A 648 10.81 -29.25 -25.04
N CYS A 649 9.56 -29.64 -25.32
CA CYS A 649 8.71 -30.34 -24.37
C CYS A 649 9.53 -31.40 -23.65
N ALA A 650 9.50 -31.39 -22.31
CA ALA A 650 10.08 -32.44 -21.50
C ALA A 650 9.39 -33.76 -21.85
N GLY A 651 9.99 -34.47 -22.80
CA GLY A 651 9.43 -35.63 -23.47
C GLY A 651 10.51 -36.39 -24.24
N ARG A 652 11.61 -36.70 -23.56
CA ARG A 652 12.45 -37.88 -23.73
C ARG A 652 13.08 -38.24 -22.40
#